data_AF-A0A1N5WFA7-F1
#
_entry.id   AF-A0A1N5WFA7-F1
#
_cell.length_a   1.000
_cell.length_b   1.000
_cell.length_c   1.000
_cell.angle_alpha   90.00
_cell.angle_beta   90.00
_cell.angle_gamma   90.00
#
_symmetry.space_group_name_H-M   'P 1'
#
loop_
_entity.id
_entity.type
_entity.pdbx_description
1 polymer ?
#
loop_
_entity_poly.entity_id
_entity_poly.type
_entity_poly.pdbx_seq_one_letter_code
_entity_poly.pdbx_strand_id
1 'polypeptide(L)'
;MTQPPQPTAPLIELIFDRLAAADDVPTETAELVLAALTSEDDLTAALAGTPTRLDPRSPTGDGPADRIWLKSVTVAGFRGVGPERTLRIDPGPGLTLVIGRNGSGKSSFAEAVELALTGDSARWADKTSIWRTGWRNLHNPDPCWVGVELRVDGVATPTRVHRAWPVGAELADAEVTVTSARGRHTGLTELGLARPLELYRPFLTAAELGKLAAGTQSQLFDALFAILGLDALTDADQRLLRAARPHDTTIKEVRAQRAALADALAGIADDRARRTASLLRGRGAVDLAAVTAILDEPDEPTTEEAVLLCRELAALDPPPVDEVTRLAGQLREAAVEALRYDGGRSRAALRSAELLRLALEHHEDQGDASCPVCATGTLDGGWRTAAAQSLTDLRQRSVAAQTATTRLTTLLRQTHHLIDDLAVLEGPGSEPPVGALRDAVAALRRVPGKPADLADHLAARYPAVVAAADAARAYAEAFLRQRDTGWRAAAAEVREWVTAAGGLPAREATLARLKAARGWLKDAGTEIRNERVAPFAGHSQRIWAQLRQESNVELGAMTLEGANTRRRVVFPVNVDGADNGTALGVMSQGEMQALGLATFLPRSCAPESPFRFIVVDDPVQSMDPSKVDGLARVLAELAEQRQVVVFTHDTRLPDAVTRLGLGDARIVEVHRAEKSVVTLRPSSDPVTRYLDDAYALSRNEDIPAEVRGPVVAELCRSALEAACHRVVWRIRVARGIPHDDIEAAIEAASRRLATIVALALFDDADRGGDVLGQLSRRHGRRAVDAYQACREGVHGAYLADLPGLVADARFLAEALR
;
A
#
# COMPACT_ATOMS: atom_id res chain seq x y z
N MET A 1 -19.71 22.73 36.30
CA MET A 1 -19.90 21.27 36.49
C MET A 1 -20.13 20.63 35.13
N THR A 2 -19.04 20.38 34.41
CA THR A 2 -18.99 19.73 33.09
C THR A 2 -18.69 18.25 33.32
N GLN A 3 -19.54 17.37 32.80
CA GLN A 3 -19.30 15.93 32.79
C GLN A 3 -17.93 15.67 32.13
N PRO A 4 -17.00 14.94 32.76
CA PRO A 4 -15.70 14.68 32.15
C PRO A 4 -15.92 13.94 30.82
N PRO A 5 -15.17 14.27 29.76
CA PRO A 5 -15.27 13.55 28.49
C PRO A 5 -14.96 12.08 28.75
N GLN A 6 -15.90 11.21 28.41
CA GLN A 6 -15.71 9.76 28.47
C GLN A 6 -14.52 9.40 27.57
N PRO A 7 -13.59 8.53 28.02
CA PRO A 7 -12.52 8.04 27.16
C PRO A 7 -13.16 7.40 25.92
N THR A 8 -12.69 7.79 24.73
CA THR A 8 -13.16 7.20 23.49
C THR A 8 -12.76 5.72 23.49
N ALA A 9 -13.75 4.82 23.38
CA ALA A 9 -13.48 3.38 23.30
C ALA A 9 -12.47 3.11 22.15
N PRO A 10 -11.54 2.16 22.31
CA PRO A 10 -10.65 1.73 21.24
C PRO A 10 -11.42 1.45 19.95
N LEU A 11 -10.92 1.92 18.80
CA LEU A 11 -11.61 1.79 17.51
C LEU A 11 -11.98 0.34 17.19
N ILE A 12 -11.13 -0.61 17.60
CA ILE A 12 -11.35 -2.04 17.39
C ILE A 12 -12.54 -2.58 18.19
N GLU A 13 -12.75 -2.11 19.43
CA GLU A 13 -13.91 -2.50 20.25
C GLU A 13 -15.20 -1.97 19.63
N LEU A 14 -15.19 -0.73 19.16
CA LEU A 14 -16.36 -0.11 18.55
C LEU A 14 -16.76 -0.78 17.22
N ILE A 15 -15.77 -1.24 16.44
CA ILE A 15 -16.03 -2.04 15.23
C ILE A 15 -16.53 -3.44 15.60
N PHE A 16 -15.96 -4.06 16.62
CA PHE A 16 -16.41 -5.36 17.12
C PHE A 16 -17.87 -5.31 17.58
N ASP A 17 -18.26 -4.32 18.38
CA ASP A 17 -19.62 -4.15 18.86
C ASP A 17 -20.62 -3.92 17.72
N ARG A 18 -20.22 -3.14 16.69
CA ARG A 18 -21.04 -2.92 15.50
C ARG A 18 -21.21 -4.18 14.65
N LEU A 19 -20.16 -5.00 14.52
CA LEU A 19 -20.25 -6.30 13.86
C LEU A 19 -21.13 -7.26 14.66
N ALA A 20 -21.04 -7.25 15.99
CA ALA A 20 -21.86 -8.08 16.87
C ALA A 20 -23.35 -7.67 16.87
N ALA A 21 -23.65 -6.39 16.63
CA ALA A 21 -25.00 -5.86 16.55
C ALA A 21 -25.64 -5.97 15.15
N ALA A 22 -24.85 -6.27 14.11
CA ALA A 22 -25.33 -6.37 12.73
C ALA A 22 -25.75 -7.81 12.39
N ASP A 23 -27.05 -8.10 12.49
CA ASP A 23 -27.62 -9.43 12.22
C ASP A 23 -27.49 -9.88 10.74
N ASP A 24 -27.17 -8.97 9.83
CA ASP A 24 -27.11 -9.19 8.38
C ASP A 24 -25.69 -9.40 7.83
N VAL A 25 -24.65 -9.34 8.68
CA VAL A 25 -23.26 -9.52 8.26
C VAL A 25 -22.84 -10.98 8.42
N PRO A 26 -22.46 -11.68 7.33
CA PRO A 26 -21.95 -13.05 7.44
C PRO A 26 -20.69 -13.11 8.32
N THR A 27 -20.55 -14.15 9.14
CA THR A 27 -19.41 -14.34 10.05
C THR A 27 -18.06 -14.26 9.32
N GLU A 28 -17.97 -14.86 8.14
CA GLU A 28 -16.75 -14.82 7.30
C GLU A 28 -16.38 -13.39 6.88
N THR A 29 -17.38 -12.52 6.67
CA THR A 29 -17.15 -11.10 6.35
C THR A 29 -16.66 -10.35 7.58
N ALA A 30 -17.25 -10.61 8.75
CA ALA A 30 -16.84 -10.01 10.02
C ALA A 30 -15.40 -10.38 10.39
N GLU A 31 -15.01 -11.64 10.19
CA GLU A 31 -13.63 -12.10 10.41
C GLU A 31 -12.62 -11.37 9.52
N LEU A 32 -12.93 -11.17 8.23
CA LEU A 32 -12.06 -10.42 7.32
C LEU A 32 -11.90 -8.94 7.72
N VAL A 33 -12.97 -8.31 8.22
CA VAL A 33 -12.92 -6.93 8.73
C VAL A 33 -12.01 -6.84 9.95
N LEU A 34 -12.21 -7.71 10.94
CA LEU A 34 -11.43 -7.73 12.18
C LEU A 34 -9.95 -8.07 11.92
N ALA A 35 -9.69 -9.03 11.04
CA ALA A 35 -8.35 -9.40 10.63
C ALA A 35 -7.63 -8.26 9.88
N ALA A 36 -8.35 -7.53 9.01
CA ALA A 36 -7.78 -6.38 8.31
C ALA A 36 -7.41 -5.22 9.25
N LEU A 37 -8.08 -5.07 10.39
CA LEU A 37 -7.77 -4.05 11.40
C LEU A 37 -6.51 -4.39 12.21
N THR A 38 -6.23 -5.66 12.41
CA THR A 38 -5.09 -6.14 13.19
C THR A 38 -3.82 -6.16 12.35
N SER A 39 -3.70 -7.06 11.36
CA SER A 39 -2.48 -7.20 10.57
C SER A 39 -2.69 -7.82 9.19
N GLU A 40 -1.66 -7.74 8.34
CA GLU A 40 -1.67 -8.40 7.01
C GLU A 40 -1.57 -9.93 7.15
N ASP A 41 -0.89 -10.41 8.20
CA ASP A 41 -0.76 -11.84 8.51
C ASP A 41 -2.10 -12.43 8.97
N ASP A 42 -2.84 -11.71 9.83
CA ASP A 42 -4.16 -12.13 10.28
C ASP A 42 -5.16 -12.17 9.13
N LEU A 43 -5.12 -11.17 8.23
CA LEU A 43 -5.97 -11.17 7.03
C LEU A 43 -5.68 -12.38 6.13
N THR A 44 -4.40 -12.74 6.01
CA THR A 44 -3.98 -13.93 5.25
C THR A 44 -4.46 -15.22 5.91
N ALA A 45 -4.38 -15.32 7.24
CA ALA A 45 -4.87 -16.44 8.01
C ALA A 45 -6.40 -16.61 7.91
N ALA A 46 -7.15 -15.50 7.99
CA ALA A 46 -8.60 -15.49 7.82
C ALA A 46 -9.02 -15.95 6.40
N LEU A 47 -8.31 -15.49 5.37
CA LEU A 47 -8.52 -15.96 3.98
C LEU A 47 -8.22 -17.46 3.80
N ALA A 48 -7.28 -17.99 4.57
CA ALA A 48 -6.94 -19.42 4.59
C ALA A 48 -7.89 -20.27 5.47
N GLY A 49 -8.87 -19.67 6.15
CA GLY A 49 -9.78 -20.36 7.07
C GLY A 49 -9.11 -20.84 8.36
N THR A 50 -7.97 -20.23 8.73
CA THR A 50 -7.27 -20.54 9.98
C THR A 50 -7.80 -19.63 11.09
N PRO A 51 -8.03 -20.13 12.32
CA PRO A 51 -8.51 -19.29 13.43
C PRO A 51 -7.51 -18.15 13.68
N THR A 52 -7.95 -16.91 13.49
CA THR A 52 -7.17 -15.72 13.86
C THR A 52 -7.18 -15.57 15.38
N ARG A 53 -6.02 -15.28 15.98
CA ARG A 53 -5.96 -14.82 17.38
C ARG A 53 -6.33 -13.34 17.38
N LEU A 54 -7.62 -13.06 17.22
CA LEU A 54 -8.16 -11.75 17.49
C LEU A 54 -8.07 -11.52 19.01
N ASP A 55 -7.03 -10.81 19.45
CA ASP A 55 -7.02 -10.23 20.79
C ASP A 55 -7.48 -8.76 20.69
N PRO A 56 -8.79 -8.48 20.84
CA PRO A 56 -9.30 -7.11 20.84
C PRO A 56 -8.73 -6.25 21.97
N ARG A 57 -7.97 -6.85 22.91
CA ARG A 57 -7.36 -6.20 24.06
C ARG A 57 -5.86 -5.96 23.92
N SER A 58 -5.25 -6.11 22.74
CA SER A 58 -3.88 -5.62 22.55
C SER A 58 -3.86 -4.12 22.82
N PRO A 59 -3.28 -3.67 23.94
CA PRO A 59 -3.33 -2.27 24.30
C PRO A 59 -2.35 -1.56 23.38
N THR A 60 -2.84 -0.79 22.40
CA THR A 60 -2.16 0.47 22.12
C THR A 60 -2.11 1.20 23.45
N GLY A 61 -0.91 1.43 23.98
CA GLY A 61 -0.70 1.81 25.38
C GLY A 61 -1.43 3.08 25.82
N ASP A 62 -2.71 2.96 26.11
CA ASP A 62 -3.60 3.99 26.68
C ASP A 62 -3.54 3.91 28.21
N GLY A 63 -2.32 3.92 28.74
CA GLY A 63 -2.14 4.50 30.07
C GLY A 63 -2.43 6.00 29.97
N PRO A 64 -2.92 6.67 31.03
CA PRO A 64 -3.07 8.12 31.01
C PRO A 64 -1.73 8.73 30.60
N ALA A 65 -1.72 9.43 29.46
CA ALA A 65 -0.52 10.01 28.91
C ALA A 65 0.13 10.89 29.99
N ASP A 66 1.42 10.67 30.25
CA ASP A 66 2.24 11.48 31.15
C ASP A 66 1.90 12.97 30.91
N ARG A 67 1.39 13.67 31.92
CA ARG A 67 0.98 15.08 31.77
C ARG A 67 2.25 15.94 31.73
N ILE A 68 2.50 16.62 30.61
CA ILE A 68 3.71 17.40 30.35
C ILE A 68 3.42 18.90 30.38
N TRP A 69 4.20 19.63 31.17
CA TRP A 69 4.13 21.08 31.32
C TRP A 69 5.43 21.75 30.87
N LEU A 70 5.36 22.97 30.32
CA LEU A 70 6.52 23.77 29.91
C LEU A 70 7.07 24.57 31.10
N LYS A 71 8.33 24.36 31.48
CA LYS A 71 8.94 25.08 32.61
C LYS A 71 9.73 26.31 32.17
N SER A 72 10.47 26.20 31.09
CA SER A 72 11.26 27.32 30.58
C SER A 72 11.75 27.08 29.17
N VAL A 73 12.05 28.17 28.48
CA VAL A 73 12.80 28.19 27.22
C VAL A 73 14.03 29.08 27.38
N THR A 74 15.19 28.56 26.96
CA THR A 74 16.46 29.29 26.93
C THR A 74 16.95 29.40 25.50
N VAL A 75 17.42 30.58 25.13
CA VAL A 75 17.80 30.92 23.76
C VAL A 75 19.11 31.69 23.78
N ALA A 76 20.07 31.27 22.95
CA ALA A 76 21.33 31.98 22.72
C ALA A 76 21.65 31.96 21.22
N GLY A 77 22.08 33.12 20.69
CA GLY A 77 22.51 33.25 19.30
C GLY A 77 21.48 32.89 18.23
N PHE A 78 20.18 32.90 18.59
CA PHE A 78 19.08 32.47 17.72
C PHE A 78 18.13 33.64 17.45
N ARG A 79 17.90 33.90 16.16
CA ARG A 79 16.95 34.88 15.64
C ARG A 79 17.17 36.27 16.25
N GLY A 80 16.16 36.84 16.90
CA GLY A 80 16.25 38.16 17.54
C GLY A 80 16.99 38.20 18.87
N VAL A 81 17.41 37.05 19.41
CA VAL A 81 18.08 36.92 20.72
C VAL A 81 19.57 36.70 20.51
N GLY A 82 20.39 37.62 21.02
CA GLY A 82 21.86 37.54 20.98
C GLY A 82 22.43 36.75 22.16
N PRO A 83 22.75 37.39 23.30
CA PRO A 83 23.21 36.67 24.49
C PRO A 83 22.14 35.73 25.06
N GLU A 84 22.59 34.71 25.79
CA GLU A 84 21.73 33.74 26.45
C GLU A 84 20.66 34.39 27.33
N ARG A 85 19.40 34.00 27.11
CA ARG A 85 18.26 34.42 27.92
C ARG A 85 17.27 33.30 28.13
N THR A 86 16.78 33.19 29.36
CA THR A 86 15.77 32.21 29.77
C THR A 86 14.45 32.89 30.10
N LEU A 87 13.39 32.51 29.40
CA LEU A 87 12.01 32.78 29.79
C LEU A 87 11.52 31.63 30.68
N ARG A 88 11.22 31.95 31.93
CA ARG A 88 10.65 31.01 32.90
C ARG A 88 9.13 31.10 32.91
N ILE A 89 8.48 29.95 32.90
CA ILE A 89 7.03 29.79 32.86
C ILE A 89 6.65 28.87 34.03
N ASP A 90 5.54 29.18 34.70
CA ASP A 90 5.10 28.38 35.84
C ASP A 90 4.45 27.09 35.32
N PRO A 91 4.99 25.89 35.68
CA PRO A 91 4.52 24.61 35.16
C PRO A 91 3.21 24.25 35.88
N GLY A 92 2.09 24.48 35.21
CA GLY A 92 0.76 24.23 35.73
C GLY A 92 -0.30 25.05 34.97
N PRO A 93 -1.59 24.83 35.26
CA PRO A 93 -2.67 25.61 34.67
C PRO A 93 -2.45 27.12 34.91
N GLY A 94 -2.77 27.94 33.90
CA GLY A 94 -2.68 29.38 34.02
C GLY A 94 -2.33 30.08 32.71
N LEU A 95 -2.64 31.38 32.65
CA LEU A 95 -2.40 32.24 31.49
C LEU A 95 -1.12 33.05 31.68
N THR A 96 -0.16 32.89 30.78
CA THR A 96 1.04 33.74 30.69
C THR A 96 1.02 34.53 29.39
N LEU A 97 0.96 35.86 29.49
CA LEU A 97 1.08 36.78 28.36
C LEU A 97 2.52 37.30 28.27
N VAL A 98 3.18 37.04 27.14
CA VAL A 98 4.52 37.55 26.83
C VAL A 98 4.37 38.68 25.82
N ILE A 99 4.51 39.92 26.30
CA ILE A 99 4.20 41.13 25.54
C ILE A 99 5.44 41.93 25.16
N GLY A 100 5.33 42.82 24.17
CA GLY A 100 6.44 43.70 23.78
C GLY A 100 6.35 44.13 22.32
N ARG A 101 7.15 45.13 21.94
CA ARG A 101 7.11 45.72 20.58
C ARG A 101 7.45 44.72 19.47
N ASN A 102 6.97 44.97 18.26
CA ASN A 102 7.37 44.18 17.09
C ASN A 102 8.90 44.15 16.93
N GLY A 103 9.44 42.96 16.68
CA GLY A 103 10.90 42.73 16.60
C GLY A 103 11.63 42.66 17.95
N SER A 104 10.95 42.62 19.09
CA SER A 104 11.59 42.51 20.42
C SER A 104 12.13 41.11 20.78
N GLY A 105 11.90 40.10 19.94
CA GLY A 105 12.37 38.72 20.17
C GLY A 105 11.33 37.77 20.78
N LYS A 106 10.06 38.19 20.95
CA LYS A 106 8.95 37.34 21.41
C LYS A 106 8.78 36.07 20.57
N SER A 107 8.55 36.22 19.27
CA SER A 107 8.42 35.09 18.35
C SER A 107 9.69 34.25 18.29
N SER A 108 10.88 34.79 18.61
CA SER A 108 12.09 33.98 18.73
C SER A 108 11.99 32.96 19.88
N PHE A 109 11.36 33.32 21.00
CA PHE A 109 11.12 32.38 22.10
C PHE A 109 10.04 31.36 21.73
N ALA A 110 8.94 31.77 21.11
CA ALA A 110 7.90 30.85 20.64
C ALA A 110 8.45 29.85 19.61
N GLU A 111 9.13 30.35 18.57
CA GLU A 111 9.81 29.54 17.54
C GLU A 111 10.88 28.63 18.17
N ALA A 112 11.59 29.07 19.22
CA ALA A 112 12.57 28.24 19.91
C ALA A 112 11.93 27.06 20.66
N VAL A 113 10.75 27.24 21.26
CA VAL A 113 10.01 26.13 21.90
C VAL A 113 9.56 25.13 20.84
N GLU A 114 8.95 25.60 19.76
CA GLU A 114 8.50 24.76 18.65
C GLU A 114 9.68 23.97 18.08
N LEU A 115 10.74 24.66 17.63
CA LEU A 115 11.93 24.03 17.03
C LEU A 115 12.62 23.04 17.98
N ALA A 116 12.73 23.37 19.27
CA ALA A 116 13.31 22.45 20.25
C ALA A 116 12.56 21.11 20.28
N LEU A 117 11.22 21.15 20.28
CA LEU A 117 10.38 19.98 20.48
C LEU A 117 10.07 19.23 19.18
N THR A 118 9.79 19.92 18.08
CA THR A 118 9.40 19.27 16.81
C THR A 118 10.58 19.05 15.87
N GLY A 119 11.66 19.83 16.01
CA GLY A 119 12.78 19.84 15.05
C GLY A 119 12.51 20.61 13.77
N ASP A 120 11.34 21.24 13.64
CA ASP A 120 10.96 22.07 12.50
C ASP A 120 10.09 23.25 12.97
N SER A 121 9.95 24.30 12.17
CA SER A 121 8.94 25.33 12.42
C SER A 121 8.11 25.60 11.19
N ALA A 122 6.83 25.96 11.39
CA ALA A 122 5.91 26.22 10.28
C ALA A 122 6.37 27.35 9.33
N ARG A 123 7.32 28.17 9.76
CA ARG A 123 7.97 29.23 8.98
C ARG A 123 8.92 28.70 7.91
N TRP A 124 9.61 27.58 8.15
CA TRP A 124 10.66 27.05 7.27
C TRP A 124 10.21 25.91 6.36
N ALA A 125 9.09 25.26 6.71
CA ALA A 125 8.50 24.17 5.94
C ALA A 125 8.18 24.54 4.48
N ASP A 126 7.77 25.79 4.20
CA ASP A 126 7.21 26.18 2.89
C ASP A 126 7.85 27.42 2.21
N LYS A 127 9.01 27.92 2.67
CA LYS A 127 9.62 29.17 2.13
C LYS A 127 10.98 28.98 1.45
N THR A 128 11.20 29.75 0.38
CA THR A 128 12.41 29.81 -0.45
C THR A 128 13.69 30.10 0.35
N SER A 129 14.85 29.74 -0.24
CA SER A 129 16.20 29.71 0.36
C SER A 129 16.63 30.93 1.20
N ILE A 130 16.07 32.11 0.93
CA ILE A 130 16.36 33.37 1.64
C ILE A 130 15.88 33.34 3.11
N TRP A 131 14.84 32.57 3.45
CA TRP A 131 14.35 32.47 4.84
C TRP A 131 15.08 31.41 5.66
N ARG A 132 15.89 30.55 5.02
CA ARG A 132 16.76 29.54 5.67
C ARG A 132 18.12 30.09 6.09
N THR A 133 18.47 31.33 5.72
CA THR A 133 19.77 31.96 6.06
C THR A 133 19.69 32.94 7.23
N GLY A 134 18.48 33.30 7.71
CA GLY A 134 18.25 34.31 8.76
C GLY A 134 17.85 33.75 10.14
N TRP A 135 18.23 32.52 10.47
CA TRP A 135 17.88 31.90 11.75
C TRP A 135 18.94 32.10 12.85
N ARG A 136 20.22 32.18 12.47
CA ARG A 136 21.32 32.51 13.38
C ARG A 136 21.34 34.03 13.64
N ASN A 137 21.58 34.43 14.88
CA ASN A 137 21.59 35.86 15.24
C ASN A 137 22.78 36.58 14.57
N LEU A 138 22.50 37.77 14.01
CA LEU A 138 23.51 38.55 13.30
C LEU A 138 24.62 39.12 14.21
N HIS A 139 24.28 39.45 15.45
CA HIS A 139 25.17 40.18 16.36
C HIS A 139 25.99 39.23 17.23
N ASN A 140 25.38 38.13 17.66
CA ASN A 140 26.00 37.05 18.43
C ASN A 140 25.70 35.70 17.75
N PRO A 141 26.39 35.35 16.67
CA PRO A 141 26.13 34.10 15.93
C PRO A 141 26.63 32.83 16.65
N ASP A 142 27.46 32.98 17.68
CA ASP A 142 28.05 31.90 18.47
C ASP A 142 28.18 32.32 19.95
N PRO A 143 27.86 31.44 20.93
CA PRO A 143 27.21 30.14 20.75
C PRO A 143 25.76 30.27 20.26
N CYS A 144 25.31 29.32 19.42
CA CYS A 144 23.92 29.26 18.93
C CYS A 144 23.24 27.99 19.41
N TRP A 145 22.25 28.13 20.30
CA TRP A 145 21.48 27.00 20.81
C TRP A 145 20.13 27.43 21.37
N VAL A 146 19.20 26.47 21.41
CA VAL A 146 17.91 26.59 22.08
C VAL A 146 17.70 25.41 23.02
N GLY A 147 17.10 25.68 24.16
CA GLY A 147 16.82 24.67 25.18
C GLY A 147 15.45 24.83 25.78
N VAL A 148 14.75 23.72 25.99
CA VAL A 148 13.45 23.66 26.65
C VAL A 148 13.53 22.74 27.85
N GLU A 149 13.00 23.18 28.98
CA GLU A 149 12.77 22.33 30.16
C GLU A 149 11.28 22.00 30.24
N LEU A 150 10.96 20.71 30.26
CA LEU A 150 9.64 20.14 30.43
C LEU A 150 9.52 19.44 31.79
N ARG A 151 8.33 19.51 32.39
CA ARG A 151 7.99 18.84 33.63
C ARG A 151 6.95 17.76 33.34
N VAL A 152 7.34 16.52 33.58
CA VAL A 152 6.42 15.39 33.57
C VAL A 152 5.79 15.30 34.96
N ASP A 153 4.47 15.23 35.00
CA ASP A 153 3.72 15.13 36.24
C ASP A 153 4.12 13.88 37.05
N GLY A 154 4.26 14.02 38.37
CA GLY A 154 4.75 12.92 39.21
C GLY A 154 6.27 12.62 39.12
N VAL A 155 7.03 13.33 38.27
CA VAL A 155 8.48 13.06 38.05
C VAL A 155 9.34 14.25 38.46
N ALA A 156 10.22 14.05 39.45
CA ALA A 156 11.08 15.11 39.98
C ALA A 156 12.15 15.59 38.98
N THR A 157 12.73 14.68 38.20
CA THR A 157 13.76 14.99 37.20
C THR A 157 13.10 15.60 35.96
N PRO A 158 13.42 16.85 35.58
CA PRO A 158 12.85 17.46 34.39
C PRO A 158 13.39 16.83 33.11
N THR A 159 12.57 16.84 32.06
CA THR A 159 13.02 16.50 30.70
C THR A 159 13.58 17.75 30.04
N ARG A 160 14.88 17.75 29.71
CA ARG A 160 15.53 18.87 29.02
C ARG A 160 15.85 18.50 27.60
N VAL A 161 15.40 19.33 26.67
CA VAL A 161 15.67 19.22 25.24
C VAL A 161 16.60 20.35 24.86
N HIS A 162 17.76 20.02 24.32
CA HIS A 162 18.78 20.97 23.93
C HIS A 162 19.14 20.75 22.46
N ARG A 163 19.16 21.84 21.68
CA ARG A 163 19.60 21.85 20.28
C ARG A 163 20.68 22.91 20.12
N ALA A 164 21.85 22.51 19.65
CA ALA A 164 22.96 23.42 19.40
C ALA A 164 23.44 23.32 17.95
N TRP A 165 23.97 24.44 17.45
CA TRP A 165 24.48 24.52 16.09
C TRP A 165 25.92 25.03 16.09
N PRO A 166 26.89 24.17 15.69
CA PRO A 166 28.27 24.58 15.46
C PRO A 166 28.39 25.75 14.48
N VAL A 167 29.51 26.47 14.53
CA VAL A 167 29.77 27.56 13.58
C VAL A 167 29.75 27.01 12.14
N GLY A 168 28.96 27.63 11.26
CA GLY A 168 28.82 27.22 9.86
C GLY A 168 27.80 26.12 9.58
N ALA A 169 27.20 25.52 10.62
CA ALA A 169 26.13 24.53 10.46
C ALA A 169 24.87 25.14 9.83
N GLU A 170 24.17 24.37 8.98
CA GLU A 170 22.83 24.71 8.53
C GLU A 170 21.78 24.39 9.62
N LEU A 171 20.55 24.85 9.43
CA LEU A 171 19.48 24.65 10.42
C LEU A 171 19.20 23.15 10.68
N ALA A 172 19.32 22.31 9.65
CA ALA A 172 19.09 20.87 9.73
C ALA A 172 20.20 20.11 10.50
N ASP A 173 21.39 20.70 10.62
CA ASP A 173 22.57 20.08 11.23
C ASP A 173 22.60 20.24 12.76
N ALA A 174 21.44 20.40 13.40
CA ALA A 174 21.33 20.62 14.84
C ALA A 174 21.82 19.40 15.63
N GLU A 175 22.76 19.61 16.55
CA GLU A 175 23.10 18.60 17.55
C GLU A 175 22.03 18.57 18.64
N VAL A 176 21.27 17.49 18.70
CA VAL A 176 20.16 17.32 19.66
C VAL A 176 20.62 16.45 20.83
N THR A 177 20.34 16.91 22.04
CA THR A 177 20.49 16.11 23.25
C THR A 177 19.24 16.25 24.09
N VAL A 178 18.65 15.11 24.46
CA VAL A 178 17.53 15.06 25.41
C VAL A 178 17.99 14.36 26.67
N THR A 179 17.68 14.92 27.84
CA THR A 179 17.91 14.28 29.14
C THR A 179 16.59 14.16 29.88
N SER A 180 16.32 13.01 30.49
CA SER A 180 15.10 12.72 31.22
C SER A 180 15.39 11.86 32.45
N ALA A 181 14.36 11.50 33.22
CA ALA A 181 14.49 10.51 34.29
C ALA A 181 14.98 9.13 33.79
N ARG A 182 14.80 8.82 32.49
CA ARG A 182 15.24 7.58 31.83
C ARG A 182 16.67 7.63 31.28
N GLY A 183 17.38 8.75 31.49
CA GLY A 183 18.76 8.93 31.03
C GLY A 183 18.90 9.93 29.89
N ARG A 184 19.91 9.73 29.04
CA ARG A 184 20.22 10.60 27.89
C ARG A 184 19.75 9.93 26.60
N HIS A 185 19.14 10.71 25.72
CA HIS A 185 18.50 10.28 24.47
C HIS A 185 18.95 11.18 23.31
N THR A 186 18.90 10.65 22.09
CA THR A 186 19.25 11.40 20.87
C THR A 186 18.11 12.30 20.38
N GLY A 187 16.88 12.04 20.82
CA GLY A 187 15.70 12.84 20.47
C GLY A 187 14.45 12.44 21.26
N LEU A 188 13.35 13.15 21.02
CA LEU A 188 12.07 12.91 21.69
C LEU A 188 11.35 11.65 21.20
N THR A 189 11.76 11.08 20.07
CA THR A 189 11.25 9.81 19.53
C THR A 189 11.50 8.63 20.47
N GLU A 190 12.68 8.57 21.11
CA GLU A 190 13.01 7.53 22.10
C GLU A 190 12.13 7.60 23.36
N LEU A 191 11.53 8.77 23.62
CA LEU A 191 10.57 8.97 24.71
C LEU A 191 9.11 8.72 24.27
N GLY A 192 8.88 8.32 23.02
CA GLY A 192 7.53 8.12 22.46
C GLY A 192 6.75 9.42 22.21
N LEU A 193 7.42 10.58 22.23
CA LEU A 193 6.74 11.89 22.14
C LEU A 193 6.63 12.44 20.71
N ALA A 194 7.28 11.81 19.72
CA ALA A 194 7.24 12.25 18.32
C ALA A 194 5.81 12.23 17.74
N ARG A 195 5.12 11.08 17.82
CA ARG A 195 3.74 10.94 17.32
C ARG A 195 2.75 11.85 18.07
N PRO A 196 2.76 11.94 19.41
CA PRO A 196 1.94 12.92 20.12
C PRO A 196 2.19 14.38 19.70
N LEU A 197 3.44 14.78 19.44
CA LEU A 197 3.77 16.14 18.99
C LEU A 197 3.20 16.46 17.61
N GLU A 198 3.13 15.49 16.71
CA GLU A 198 2.49 15.64 15.41
C GLU A 198 0.97 15.75 15.55
N LEU A 199 0.37 14.84 16.31
CA LEU A 199 -1.08 14.73 16.49
C LEU A 199 -1.67 15.97 17.17
N TYR A 200 -1.22 16.27 18.39
CA TYR A 200 -1.82 17.31 19.22
C TYR A 200 -1.17 18.67 19.04
N ARG A 201 0.09 18.71 18.58
CA ARG A 201 0.93 19.90 18.32
C ARG A 201 0.52 21.14 19.14
N PRO A 202 1.11 21.37 20.31
CA PRO A 202 0.73 22.46 21.23
C PRO A 202 1.20 23.85 20.80
N PHE A 203 1.47 24.07 19.50
CA PHE A 203 2.01 25.33 18.95
C PHE A 203 1.06 25.89 17.91
N LEU A 204 0.69 27.15 18.08
CA LEU A 204 -0.01 27.92 17.06
C LEU A 204 0.82 29.14 16.70
N THR A 205 1.48 29.09 15.55
CA THR A 205 2.23 30.23 15.02
C THR A 205 1.33 31.13 14.18
N ALA A 206 1.69 32.42 14.06
CA ALA A 206 1.05 33.36 13.13
C ALA A 206 1.01 32.82 11.68
N ALA A 207 2.06 32.12 11.25
CA ALA A 207 2.13 31.54 9.91
C ALA A 207 1.12 30.39 9.73
N GLU A 208 0.95 29.53 10.73
CA GLU A 208 -0.06 28.46 10.70
C GLU A 208 -1.47 29.03 10.75
N LEU A 209 -1.71 30.03 11.61
CA LEU A 209 -3.01 30.69 11.67
C LEU A 209 -3.42 31.27 10.31
N GLY A 210 -2.46 31.86 9.59
CA GLY A 210 -2.65 32.31 8.21
C GLY A 210 -2.92 31.18 7.20
N LYS A 211 -2.25 30.03 7.31
CA LYS A 211 -2.49 28.86 6.43
C LYS A 211 -3.85 28.22 6.68
N LEU A 212 -4.25 28.09 7.95
CA LEU A 212 -5.54 27.59 8.36
C LEU A 212 -6.67 28.49 7.85
N ALA A 213 -6.47 29.82 7.90
CA ALA A 213 -7.37 30.80 7.30
C ALA A 213 -7.40 30.75 5.75
N ALA A 214 -6.26 30.44 5.11
CA ALA A 214 -6.12 30.40 3.64
C ALA A 214 -6.56 29.08 2.98
N GLY A 215 -7.13 28.13 3.73
CA GLY A 215 -7.90 27.02 3.15
C GLY A 215 -7.15 25.73 2.82
N THR A 216 -6.07 25.36 3.51
CA THR A 216 -5.52 24.00 3.42
C THR A 216 -6.39 22.96 4.17
N GLN A 217 -7.64 22.81 3.73
CA GLN A 217 -8.65 21.94 4.34
C GLN A 217 -8.23 20.46 4.42
N SER A 218 -7.36 19.99 3.52
CA SER A 218 -6.86 18.61 3.55
C SER A 218 -5.82 18.37 4.67
N GLN A 219 -4.99 19.36 5.01
CA GLN A 219 -4.03 19.23 6.13
C GLN A 219 -4.77 19.18 7.47
N LEU A 220 -5.79 20.03 7.63
CA LEU A 220 -6.70 20.00 8.77
C LEU A 220 -7.45 18.67 8.87
N PHE A 221 -7.93 18.15 7.72
CA PHE A 221 -8.57 16.84 7.65
C PHE A 221 -7.62 15.77 8.17
N ASP A 222 -6.38 15.72 7.68
CA ASP A 222 -5.40 14.69 8.05
C ASP A 222 -5.05 14.75 9.54
N ALA A 223 -4.86 15.95 10.08
CA ALA A 223 -4.59 16.13 11.50
C ALA A 223 -5.76 15.67 12.39
N LEU A 224 -7.00 16.07 12.05
CA LEU A 224 -8.19 15.63 12.79
C LEU A 224 -8.40 14.12 12.66
N PHE A 225 -8.28 13.58 11.45
CA PHE A 225 -8.45 12.16 11.17
C PHE A 225 -7.48 11.29 11.99
N ALA A 226 -6.22 11.74 12.12
CA ALA A 226 -5.20 11.07 12.90
C ALA A 226 -5.45 11.14 14.42
N ILE A 227 -5.91 12.28 14.96
CA ILE A 227 -6.25 12.43 16.39
C ILE A 227 -7.41 11.53 16.77
N LEU A 228 -8.39 11.40 15.88
CA LEU A 228 -9.56 10.55 16.10
C LEU A 228 -9.23 9.06 15.98
N GLY A 229 -7.97 8.70 15.68
CA GLY A 229 -7.53 7.31 15.52
C GLY A 229 -8.16 6.62 14.32
N LEU A 230 -8.61 7.38 13.31
CA LEU A 230 -9.32 6.84 12.15
C LEU A 230 -8.37 6.29 11.08
N ASP A 231 -7.05 6.48 11.23
CA ASP A 231 -6.01 5.95 10.34
C ASP A 231 -6.15 4.44 10.14
N ALA A 232 -6.47 3.69 11.21
CA ALA A 232 -6.63 2.25 11.14
C ALA A 232 -7.79 1.80 10.23
N LEU A 233 -8.85 2.60 10.06
CA LEU A 233 -9.92 2.32 9.08
C LEU A 233 -9.40 2.41 7.65
N THR A 234 -8.55 3.41 7.38
CA THR A 234 -7.95 3.60 6.06
C THR A 234 -6.95 2.49 5.76
N ASP A 235 -6.12 2.12 6.73
CA ASP A 235 -5.16 1.03 6.60
C ASP A 235 -5.85 -0.31 6.35
N ALA A 236 -6.93 -0.61 7.09
CA ALA A 236 -7.74 -1.79 6.88
C ALA A 236 -8.41 -1.82 5.48
N ASP A 237 -8.97 -0.69 5.00
CA ASP A 237 -9.49 -0.58 3.63
C ASP A 237 -8.41 -0.86 2.58
N GLN A 238 -7.20 -0.33 2.78
CA GLN A 238 -6.08 -0.55 1.86
C GLN A 238 -5.58 -1.99 1.90
N ARG A 239 -5.55 -2.65 3.07
CA ARG A 239 -5.20 -4.08 3.19
C ARG A 239 -6.22 -4.95 2.44
N LEU A 240 -7.51 -4.74 2.66
CA LEU A 240 -8.58 -5.44 1.93
C LEU A 240 -8.49 -5.20 0.42
N LEU A 241 -8.22 -3.97 -0.01
CA LEU A 241 -8.03 -3.64 -1.43
C LEU A 241 -6.81 -4.37 -2.02
N ARG A 242 -5.68 -4.39 -1.30
CA ARG A 242 -4.47 -5.11 -1.74
C ARG A 242 -4.74 -6.60 -1.88
N ALA A 243 -5.45 -7.22 -0.92
CA ALA A 243 -5.86 -8.61 -0.99
C ALA A 243 -6.83 -8.90 -2.16
N ALA A 244 -7.74 -7.97 -2.49
CA ALA A 244 -8.71 -8.15 -3.57
C ALA A 244 -8.11 -8.06 -4.98
N ARG A 245 -7.04 -7.27 -5.17
CA ARG A 245 -6.44 -6.99 -6.48
C ARG A 245 -6.00 -8.24 -7.24
N PRO A 246 -5.21 -9.17 -6.67
CA PRO A 246 -4.78 -10.38 -7.38
C PRO A 246 -5.95 -11.22 -7.90
N HIS A 247 -7.00 -11.39 -7.09
CA HIS A 247 -8.19 -12.14 -7.50
C HIS A 247 -8.92 -11.47 -8.67
N ASP A 248 -9.15 -10.15 -8.61
CA ASP A 248 -9.82 -9.39 -9.69
C ASP A 248 -9.00 -9.42 -10.99
N THR A 249 -7.68 -9.28 -10.90
CA THR A 249 -6.76 -9.37 -12.04
C THR A 249 -6.82 -10.76 -12.69
N THR A 250 -6.62 -11.84 -11.92
CA THR A 250 -6.65 -13.21 -12.47
C THR A 250 -8.01 -13.56 -13.07
N ILE A 251 -9.13 -13.16 -12.44
CA ILE A 251 -10.47 -13.39 -13.00
C ILE A 251 -10.62 -12.71 -14.37
N LYS A 252 -10.14 -11.48 -14.51
CA LYS A 252 -10.17 -10.74 -15.79
C LYS A 252 -9.25 -11.38 -16.83
N GLU A 253 -8.05 -11.79 -16.44
CA GLU A 253 -7.07 -12.44 -17.32
C GLU A 253 -7.60 -13.77 -17.89
N VAL A 254 -8.09 -14.67 -17.03
CA VAL A 254 -8.65 -15.98 -17.48
C VAL A 254 -9.87 -15.80 -18.37
N ARG A 255 -10.71 -14.79 -18.09
CA ARG A 255 -11.86 -14.43 -18.94
C ARG A 255 -11.42 -13.84 -20.29
N ALA A 256 -10.34 -13.07 -20.33
CA ALA A 256 -9.79 -12.53 -21.57
C ALA A 256 -9.10 -13.62 -22.42
N GLN A 257 -8.35 -14.53 -21.78
CA GLN A 257 -7.71 -15.68 -22.42
C GLN A 257 -8.72 -16.56 -23.15
N ARG A 258 -9.94 -16.72 -22.59
CA ARG A 258 -11.02 -17.48 -23.23
C ARG A 258 -11.29 -17.03 -24.67
N ALA A 259 -11.36 -15.72 -24.92
CA ALA A 259 -11.62 -15.17 -26.25
C ALA A 259 -10.43 -15.37 -27.18
N ALA A 260 -9.21 -15.10 -26.69
CA ALA A 260 -7.98 -15.29 -27.45
C ALA A 260 -7.76 -16.76 -27.87
N LEU A 261 -8.01 -17.71 -26.97
CA LEU A 261 -7.92 -19.15 -27.26
C LEU A 261 -8.95 -19.58 -28.30
N ALA A 262 -10.19 -19.08 -28.20
CA ALA A 262 -11.22 -19.39 -29.18
C ALA A 262 -10.86 -18.92 -30.60
N ASP A 263 -10.18 -17.78 -30.73
CA ASP A 263 -9.73 -17.25 -32.02
C ASP A 263 -8.49 -17.97 -32.53
N ALA A 264 -7.54 -18.31 -31.66
CA ALA A 264 -6.37 -19.13 -32.03
C ALA A 264 -6.79 -20.52 -32.55
N LEU A 265 -7.73 -21.18 -31.86
CA LEU A 265 -8.25 -22.49 -32.25
C LEU A 265 -9.01 -22.46 -33.58
N ALA A 266 -9.66 -21.34 -33.93
CA ALA A 266 -10.37 -21.20 -35.20
C ALA A 266 -9.43 -21.20 -36.42
N GLY A 267 -8.14 -20.89 -36.23
CA GLY A 267 -7.12 -20.93 -37.28
C GLY A 267 -6.47 -22.31 -37.49
N ILE A 268 -6.77 -23.30 -36.64
CA ILE A 268 -6.18 -24.63 -36.72
C ILE A 268 -7.12 -25.57 -37.49
N ALA A 269 -6.60 -26.19 -38.55
CA ALA A 269 -7.33 -27.16 -39.37
C ALA A 269 -7.40 -28.55 -38.69
N ASP A 270 -7.94 -28.63 -37.46
CA ASP A 270 -8.20 -29.86 -36.70
C ASP A 270 -9.64 -29.84 -36.16
N ASP A 271 -10.34 -30.98 -36.20
CA ASP A 271 -11.72 -31.08 -35.75
C ASP A 271 -11.87 -30.87 -34.23
N ARG A 272 -10.90 -31.34 -33.44
CA ARG A 272 -10.86 -31.11 -31.98
C ARG A 272 -10.71 -29.62 -31.68
N ALA A 273 -9.90 -28.90 -32.48
CA ALA A 273 -9.76 -27.45 -32.37
C ALA A 273 -11.07 -26.72 -32.66
N ARG A 274 -11.79 -27.12 -33.72
CA ARG A 274 -13.11 -26.55 -34.06
C ARG A 274 -14.16 -26.80 -32.98
N ARG A 275 -14.26 -28.02 -32.46
CA ARG A 275 -15.20 -28.36 -31.37
C ARG A 275 -14.88 -27.60 -30.09
N THR A 276 -13.61 -27.51 -29.73
CA THR A 276 -13.16 -26.74 -28.56
C THR A 276 -13.47 -25.24 -28.72
N ALA A 277 -13.18 -24.64 -29.88
CA ALA A 277 -13.48 -23.24 -30.15
C ALA A 277 -14.99 -22.93 -30.04
N SER A 278 -15.85 -23.86 -30.49
CA SER A 278 -17.31 -23.71 -30.38
C SER A 278 -17.77 -23.64 -28.92
N LEU A 279 -17.27 -24.54 -28.07
CA LEU A 279 -17.57 -24.53 -26.63
C LEU A 279 -17.09 -23.23 -25.95
N LEU A 280 -15.89 -22.74 -26.32
CA LEU A 280 -15.36 -21.49 -25.79
C LEU A 280 -16.15 -20.26 -26.25
N ARG A 281 -16.74 -20.25 -27.46
CA ARG A 281 -17.55 -19.12 -27.98
C ARG A 281 -18.99 -19.08 -27.46
N GLY A 282 -19.47 -20.15 -26.81
CA GLY A 282 -20.84 -20.22 -26.29
C GLY A 282 -21.17 -19.08 -25.32
N ARG A 283 -22.43 -18.62 -25.29
CA ARG A 283 -22.87 -17.62 -24.30
C ARG A 283 -23.13 -18.32 -22.96
N GLY A 284 -22.30 -18.06 -21.95
CA GLY A 284 -22.47 -18.61 -20.59
C GLY A 284 -21.20 -19.24 -20.00
N ALA A 285 -21.37 -20.01 -18.93
CA ALA A 285 -20.32 -20.84 -18.35
C ALA A 285 -19.87 -21.90 -19.36
N VAL A 286 -18.56 -22.13 -19.45
CA VAL A 286 -17.99 -23.17 -20.32
C VAL A 286 -18.10 -24.50 -19.60
N ASP A 287 -18.58 -25.52 -20.30
CA ASP A 287 -18.53 -26.90 -19.81
C ASP A 287 -17.08 -27.41 -19.87
N LEU A 288 -16.37 -27.29 -18.74
CA LEU A 288 -14.98 -27.71 -18.62
C LEU A 288 -14.82 -29.24 -18.78
N ALA A 289 -15.84 -30.03 -18.45
CA ALA A 289 -15.79 -31.48 -18.62
C ALA A 289 -15.83 -31.86 -20.10
N ALA A 290 -16.69 -31.19 -20.88
CA ALA A 290 -16.75 -31.39 -22.32
C ALA A 290 -15.44 -30.97 -23.03
N VAL A 291 -14.82 -29.86 -22.62
CA VAL A 291 -13.52 -29.44 -23.17
C VAL A 291 -12.42 -30.44 -22.82
N THR A 292 -12.38 -30.93 -21.58
CA THR A 292 -11.39 -31.93 -21.14
C THR A 292 -11.53 -33.23 -21.91
N ALA A 293 -12.77 -33.70 -22.15
CA ALA A 293 -13.02 -34.89 -22.94
C ALA A 293 -12.43 -34.80 -24.36
N ILE A 294 -12.56 -33.63 -25.03
CA ILE A 294 -11.97 -33.40 -26.36
C ILE A 294 -10.44 -33.41 -26.31
N LEU A 295 -9.84 -32.86 -25.25
CA LEU A 295 -8.39 -32.83 -25.08
C LEU A 295 -7.79 -34.23 -24.86
N ASP A 296 -8.58 -35.16 -24.33
CA ASP A 296 -8.14 -36.54 -24.03
C ASP A 296 -8.50 -37.54 -25.14
N GLU A 297 -9.10 -37.08 -26.25
CA GLU A 297 -9.41 -37.94 -27.39
C GLU A 297 -8.14 -38.50 -28.07
N PRO A 298 -8.07 -39.82 -28.31
CA PRO A 298 -6.96 -40.43 -29.04
C PRO A 298 -6.93 -39.98 -30.52
N ASP A 299 -5.75 -39.96 -31.15
CA ASP A 299 -5.52 -39.43 -32.52
C ASP A 299 -6.23 -40.21 -33.66
N GLU A 300 -6.96 -41.30 -33.36
CA GLU A 300 -7.37 -42.29 -34.36
C GLU A 300 -8.73 -42.08 -35.05
N PRO A 301 -9.86 -41.68 -34.42
CA PRO A 301 -11.15 -41.70 -35.10
C PRO A 301 -11.43 -40.35 -35.77
N THR A 302 -10.83 -40.10 -36.94
CA THR A 302 -11.23 -38.99 -37.81
C THR A 302 -12.07 -39.51 -38.98
N THR A 303 -13.18 -38.85 -39.27
CA THR A 303 -14.06 -39.15 -40.41
C THR A 303 -13.76 -38.30 -41.64
N GLU A 304 -12.69 -37.49 -41.60
CA GLU A 304 -12.31 -36.62 -42.72
C GLU A 304 -11.61 -37.42 -43.83
N GLU A 305 -12.25 -37.50 -45.00
CA GLU A 305 -11.74 -38.23 -46.18
C GLU A 305 -10.32 -37.81 -46.59
N ALA A 306 -10.00 -36.51 -46.48
CA ALA A 306 -8.67 -35.99 -46.81
C ALA A 306 -7.55 -36.54 -45.91
N VAL A 307 -7.85 -36.77 -44.62
CA VAL A 307 -6.89 -37.31 -43.64
C VAL A 307 -6.71 -38.80 -43.84
N LEU A 308 -7.79 -39.53 -44.14
CA LEU A 308 -7.74 -40.96 -44.48
C LEU A 308 -6.90 -41.18 -45.75
N LEU A 309 -7.11 -40.36 -46.79
CA LEU A 309 -6.31 -40.38 -48.02
C LEU A 309 -4.82 -40.10 -47.73
N CYS A 310 -4.50 -39.10 -46.90
CA CYS A 310 -3.10 -38.84 -46.53
C CYS A 310 -2.47 -39.99 -45.73
N ARG A 311 -3.23 -40.69 -44.86
CA ARG A 311 -2.73 -41.87 -44.16
C ARG A 311 -2.39 -43.02 -45.12
N GLU A 312 -3.24 -43.26 -46.11
CA GLU A 312 -2.99 -44.26 -47.16
C GLU A 312 -1.79 -43.88 -48.04
N LEU A 313 -1.64 -42.61 -48.40
CA LEU A 313 -0.47 -42.11 -49.16
C LEU A 313 0.84 -42.21 -48.37
N ALA A 314 0.80 -41.95 -47.07
CA ALA A 314 1.97 -42.07 -46.20
C ALA A 314 2.44 -43.53 -46.05
N ALA A 315 1.52 -44.48 -46.19
CA ALA A 315 1.80 -45.92 -46.10
C ALA A 315 2.24 -46.56 -47.44
N LEU A 316 2.37 -45.79 -48.52
CA LEU A 316 2.86 -46.29 -49.80
C LEU A 316 4.32 -46.75 -49.69
N ASP A 317 4.56 -48.02 -50.05
CA ASP A 317 5.89 -48.63 -50.08
C ASP A 317 6.11 -49.35 -51.43
N PRO A 318 6.35 -48.61 -52.53
CA PRO A 318 6.62 -49.22 -53.82
C PRO A 318 8.00 -49.91 -53.81
N PRO A 319 8.17 -51.03 -54.54
CA PRO A 319 9.46 -51.69 -54.67
C PRO A 319 10.58 -50.74 -55.14
N PRO A 320 11.83 -50.91 -54.68
CA PRO A 320 12.92 -50.03 -55.04
C PRO A 320 13.24 -50.10 -56.54
N VAL A 321 13.60 -48.96 -57.14
CA VAL A 321 13.89 -48.82 -58.57
C VAL A 321 14.97 -49.81 -59.03
N ASP A 322 15.98 -50.07 -58.21
CA ASP A 322 17.07 -50.99 -58.53
C ASP A 322 16.59 -52.44 -58.68
N GLU A 323 15.63 -52.87 -57.86
CA GLU A 323 15.05 -54.20 -57.95
C GLU A 323 14.26 -54.39 -59.25
N VAL A 324 13.47 -53.39 -59.61
CA VAL A 324 12.65 -53.42 -60.82
C VAL A 324 13.50 -53.25 -62.09
N THR A 325 14.58 -52.48 -62.01
CA THR A 325 15.58 -52.36 -63.09
C THR A 325 16.30 -53.69 -63.31
N ARG A 326 16.66 -54.41 -62.23
CA ARG A 326 17.21 -55.77 -62.32
C ARG A 326 16.22 -56.74 -62.93
N LEU A 327 14.95 -56.70 -62.54
CA LEU A 327 13.89 -57.53 -63.13
C LEU A 327 13.73 -57.25 -64.64
N ALA A 328 13.72 -55.98 -65.04
CA ALA A 328 13.70 -55.58 -66.45
C ALA A 328 14.91 -56.13 -67.22
N GLY A 329 16.12 -56.03 -66.64
CA GLY A 329 17.34 -56.59 -67.21
C GLY A 329 17.24 -58.11 -67.42
N GLN A 330 16.81 -58.84 -66.39
CA GLN A 330 16.61 -60.29 -66.45
C GLN A 330 15.55 -60.70 -67.49
N LEU A 331 14.46 -59.94 -67.60
CA LEU A 331 13.42 -60.17 -68.61
C LEU A 331 13.97 -59.97 -70.03
N ARG A 332 14.76 -58.91 -70.26
CA ARG A 332 15.41 -58.64 -71.55
C ARG A 332 16.37 -59.76 -71.95
N GLU A 333 17.22 -60.20 -71.02
CA GLU A 333 18.15 -61.30 -71.25
C GLU A 333 17.41 -62.61 -71.56
N ALA A 334 16.38 -62.96 -70.77
CA ALA A 334 15.58 -64.16 -70.99
C ALA A 334 14.82 -64.11 -72.32
N ALA A 335 14.35 -62.94 -72.75
CA ALA A 335 13.70 -62.74 -74.05
C ALA A 335 14.67 -62.99 -75.21
N VAL A 336 15.89 -62.43 -75.15
CA VAL A 336 16.94 -62.67 -76.15
C VAL A 336 17.36 -64.14 -76.16
N GLU A 337 17.54 -64.75 -74.99
CA GLU A 337 17.91 -66.16 -74.86
C GLU A 337 16.86 -67.09 -75.45
N ALA A 338 15.57 -66.88 -75.14
CA ALA A 338 14.47 -67.67 -75.71
C ALA A 338 14.39 -67.53 -77.24
N LEU A 339 14.63 -66.32 -77.77
CA LEU A 339 14.60 -66.05 -79.21
C LEU A 339 15.71 -66.77 -79.98
N ARG A 340 16.87 -67.01 -79.36
CA ARG A 340 17.98 -67.80 -79.95
C ARG A 340 17.57 -69.26 -80.24
N TYR A 341 16.58 -69.77 -79.50
CA TYR A 341 16.07 -71.13 -79.66
C TYR A 341 14.73 -71.17 -80.43
N ASP A 342 14.17 -70.02 -80.82
CA ASP A 342 12.86 -69.91 -81.46
C ASP A 342 12.91 -70.16 -82.99
N GLY A 343 11.82 -70.69 -83.52
CA GLY A 343 11.56 -70.84 -84.95
C GLY A 343 11.84 -72.23 -85.51
N GLY A 344 10.84 -73.15 -85.43
CA GLY A 344 10.73 -74.38 -86.23
C GLY A 344 11.79 -75.48 -86.05
N ARG A 345 13.03 -75.09 -85.72
CA ARG A 345 14.23 -75.90 -85.57
C ARG A 345 14.20 -76.72 -84.29
N SER A 346 13.56 -76.25 -83.22
CA SER A 346 13.45 -77.03 -81.96
C SER A 346 12.47 -78.20 -82.09
N ARG A 347 11.30 -78.02 -82.74
CA ARG A 347 10.38 -79.14 -83.06
C ARG A 347 10.94 -80.09 -84.12
N ALA A 348 11.70 -79.58 -85.08
CA ALA A 348 12.43 -80.42 -86.03
C ALA A 348 13.55 -81.21 -85.33
N ALA A 349 14.33 -80.56 -84.46
CA ALA A 349 15.39 -81.17 -83.68
C ALA A 349 14.86 -82.23 -82.70
N LEU A 350 13.72 -82.02 -82.05
CA LEU A 350 13.05 -83.02 -81.22
C LEU A 350 12.63 -84.25 -82.03
N ARG A 351 12.06 -84.05 -83.22
CA ARG A 351 11.71 -85.15 -84.13
C ARG A 351 12.94 -85.89 -84.64
N SER A 352 14.01 -85.16 -84.99
CA SER A 352 15.29 -85.77 -85.38
C SER A 352 15.97 -86.51 -84.22
N ALA A 353 15.90 -85.99 -82.99
CA ALA A 353 16.40 -86.68 -81.81
C ALA A 353 15.63 -87.98 -81.53
N GLU A 354 14.31 -87.96 -81.71
CA GLU A 354 13.50 -89.17 -81.54
C GLU A 354 13.78 -90.21 -82.63
N LEU A 355 13.96 -89.79 -83.88
CA LEU A 355 14.38 -90.68 -84.97
C LEU A 355 15.77 -91.29 -84.72
N LEU A 356 16.73 -90.49 -84.25
CA LEU A 356 18.07 -90.97 -83.90
C LEU A 356 18.04 -91.91 -82.70
N ARG A 357 17.20 -91.65 -81.69
CA ARG A 357 17.00 -92.55 -80.54
C ARG A 357 16.50 -93.92 -80.99
N LEU A 358 15.43 -93.95 -81.79
CA LEU A 358 14.85 -95.19 -82.31
C LEU A 358 15.83 -95.94 -83.24
N ALA A 359 16.62 -95.21 -84.04
CA ALA A 359 17.63 -95.82 -84.90
C ALA A 359 18.80 -96.42 -84.10
N LEU A 360 19.25 -95.77 -83.03
CA LEU A 360 20.29 -96.28 -82.12
C LEU A 360 19.83 -97.55 -81.40
N GLU A 361 18.58 -97.57 -80.91
CA GLU A 361 17.96 -98.77 -80.29
C GLU A 361 17.90 -99.94 -81.29
N HIS A 362 17.54 -99.68 -82.55
CA HIS A 362 17.53 -100.70 -83.59
C HIS A 362 18.92 -101.29 -83.87
N HIS A 363 19.98 -100.46 -83.89
CA HIS A 363 21.37 -100.93 -84.03
C HIS A 363 21.84 -101.72 -82.82
N GLU A 364 21.43 -101.35 -81.62
CA GLU A 364 21.72 -102.11 -80.40
C GLU A 364 21.12 -103.53 -80.44
N ASP A 365 19.91 -103.68 -80.98
CA ASP A 365 19.22 -104.97 -81.05
C ASP A 365 19.72 -105.88 -82.20
N GLN A 366 20.06 -105.31 -83.37
CA GLN A 366 20.34 -106.07 -84.60
C GLN A 366 21.82 -106.08 -85.02
N GLY A 367 22.67 -105.24 -84.43
CA GLY A 367 24.05 -105.04 -84.86
C GLY A 367 24.18 -104.26 -86.18
N ASP A 368 25.34 -104.40 -86.85
CA ASP A 368 25.63 -103.66 -88.08
C ASP A 368 24.70 -104.10 -89.23
N ALA A 369 23.87 -103.17 -89.72
CA ALA A 369 22.82 -103.45 -90.70
C ALA A 369 22.61 -102.28 -91.69
N SER A 370 21.94 -102.55 -92.82
CA SER A 370 21.45 -101.50 -93.71
C SER A 370 20.34 -100.69 -93.03
N CYS A 371 20.35 -99.37 -93.19
CA CYS A 371 19.39 -98.47 -92.56
C CYS A 371 17.96 -98.77 -93.05
N PRO A 372 17.02 -99.09 -92.15
CA PRO A 372 15.66 -99.51 -92.53
C PRO A 372 14.81 -98.36 -93.09
N VAL A 373 15.25 -97.10 -92.94
CA VAL A 373 14.50 -95.92 -93.40
C VAL A 373 14.85 -95.56 -94.85
N CYS A 374 16.14 -95.50 -95.18
CA CYS A 374 16.58 -95.09 -96.52
C CYS A 374 17.08 -96.25 -97.40
N ALA A 375 17.21 -97.47 -96.84
CA ALA A 375 17.70 -98.68 -97.49
C ALA A 375 19.08 -98.57 -98.19
N THR A 376 19.81 -97.47 -97.98
CA THR A 376 21.04 -97.12 -98.72
C THR A 376 22.23 -96.83 -97.82
N GLY A 377 22.03 -96.30 -96.61
CA GLY A 377 23.10 -96.10 -95.62
C GLY A 377 23.34 -97.36 -94.76
N THR A 378 24.55 -97.53 -94.23
CA THR A 378 24.89 -98.57 -93.24
C THR A 378 24.91 -97.99 -91.83
N LEU A 379 24.23 -98.66 -90.90
CA LEU A 379 24.28 -98.39 -89.47
C LEU A 379 25.44 -99.19 -88.89
N ASP A 380 26.67 -98.65 -88.97
CA ASP A 380 27.89 -99.28 -88.44
C ASP A 380 28.35 -98.64 -87.12
N GLY A 381 29.42 -99.17 -86.52
CA GLY A 381 29.99 -98.62 -85.27
C GLY A 381 30.45 -97.14 -85.37
N GLY A 382 30.85 -96.69 -86.57
CA GLY A 382 31.20 -95.28 -86.81
C GLY A 382 29.97 -94.38 -86.81
N TRP A 383 28.91 -94.82 -87.49
CA TRP A 383 27.59 -94.18 -87.46
C TRP A 383 27.02 -94.12 -86.04
N ARG A 384 27.09 -95.20 -85.25
CA ARG A 384 26.58 -95.25 -83.86
C ARG A 384 27.20 -94.15 -83.01
N THR A 385 28.53 -93.99 -83.09
CA THR A 385 29.25 -92.98 -82.32
C THR A 385 28.82 -91.56 -82.72
N ALA A 386 28.73 -91.27 -84.02
CA ALA A 386 28.29 -89.98 -84.53
C ALA A 386 26.81 -89.67 -84.22
N ALA A 387 25.94 -90.68 -84.30
CA ALA A 387 24.52 -90.58 -83.99
C ALA A 387 24.26 -90.37 -82.48
N ALA A 388 24.98 -91.07 -81.61
CA ALA A 388 24.91 -90.90 -80.16
C ALA A 388 25.38 -89.50 -79.72
N GLN A 389 26.45 -88.99 -80.34
CA GLN A 389 26.93 -87.63 -80.10
C GLN A 389 25.91 -86.57 -80.59
N SER A 390 25.36 -86.76 -81.80
CA SER A 390 24.31 -85.87 -82.35
C SER A 390 23.04 -85.87 -81.48
N LEU A 391 22.62 -87.03 -80.95
CA LEU A 391 21.49 -87.13 -80.03
C LEU A 391 21.74 -86.39 -78.71
N THR A 392 22.97 -86.47 -78.18
CA THR A 392 23.37 -85.76 -76.95
C THR A 392 23.32 -84.25 -77.15
N ASP A 393 23.87 -83.74 -78.25
CA ASP A 393 23.86 -82.31 -78.59
C ASP A 393 22.43 -81.78 -78.79
N LEU A 394 21.56 -82.56 -79.46
CA LEU A 394 20.16 -82.19 -79.67
C LEU A 394 19.36 -82.17 -78.34
N ARG A 395 19.60 -83.13 -77.44
CA ARG A 395 18.96 -83.16 -76.11
C ARG A 395 19.40 -81.98 -75.25
N GLN A 396 20.69 -81.66 -75.21
CA GLN A 396 21.21 -80.52 -74.46
C GLN A 396 20.60 -79.20 -74.95
N ARG A 397 20.49 -79.00 -76.28
CA ARG A 397 19.83 -77.83 -76.86
C ARG A 397 18.34 -77.75 -76.54
N SER A 398 17.64 -78.88 -76.52
CA SER A 398 16.22 -78.93 -76.15
C SER A 398 16.00 -78.55 -74.68
N VAL A 399 16.81 -79.06 -73.77
CA VAL A 399 16.75 -78.72 -72.33
C VAL A 399 17.07 -77.23 -72.13
N ALA A 400 18.09 -76.71 -72.82
CA ALA A 400 18.42 -75.28 -72.78
C ALA A 400 17.26 -74.41 -73.30
N ALA A 401 16.62 -74.81 -74.40
CA ALA A 401 15.44 -74.11 -74.94
C ALA A 401 14.25 -74.12 -73.98
N GLN A 402 13.90 -75.27 -73.40
CA GLN A 402 12.82 -75.39 -72.40
C GLN A 402 13.10 -74.56 -71.15
N THR A 403 14.35 -74.54 -70.68
CA THR A 403 14.79 -73.76 -69.52
C THR A 403 14.66 -72.25 -69.81
N ALA A 404 15.11 -71.80 -70.98
CA ALA A 404 15.00 -70.41 -71.41
C ALA A 404 13.53 -69.96 -71.54
N THR A 405 12.66 -70.79 -72.14
CA THR A 405 11.22 -70.50 -72.23
C THR A 405 10.55 -70.44 -70.86
N THR A 406 10.83 -71.40 -69.97
CA THR A 406 10.25 -71.44 -68.61
C THR A 406 10.69 -70.24 -67.77
N ARG A 407 11.97 -69.86 -67.87
CA ARG A 407 12.51 -68.65 -67.23
C ARG A 407 11.82 -67.38 -67.74
N LEU A 408 11.64 -67.26 -69.06
CA LEU A 408 10.93 -66.14 -69.66
C LEU A 408 9.47 -66.06 -69.20
N THR A 409 8.73 -67.18 -69.18
CA THR A 409 7.34 -67.20 -68.71
C THR A 409 7.23 -66.83 -67.22
N THR A 410 8.19 -67.26 -66.40
CA THR A 410 8.23 -66.91 -64.98
C THR A 410 8.45 -65.42 -64.76
N LEU A 411 9.44 -64.84 -65.46
CA LEU A 411 9.74 -63.41 -65.39
C LEU A 411 8.60 -62.56 -65.92
N LEU A 412 7.96 -62.97 -67.03
CA LEU A 412 6.76 -62.30 -67.53
C LEU A 412 5.65 -62.27 -66.47
N ARG A 413 5.36 -63.40 -65.81
CA ARG A 413 4.35 -63.45 -64.76
C ARG A 413 4.69 -62.52 -63.59
N GLN A 414 5.93 -62.52 -63.14
CA GLN A 414 6.42 -61.63 -62.07
C GLN A 414 6.28 -60.15 -62.46
N THR A 415 6.64 -59.78 -63.70
CA THR A 415 6.49 -58.40 -64.19
C THR A 415 5.03 -57.96 -64.28
N HIS A 416 4.11 -58.83 -64.72
CA HIS A 416 2.69 -58.49 -64.77
C HIS A 416 2.10 -58.32 -63.36
N HIS A 417 2.40 -59.25 -62.43
CA HIS A 417 2.00 -59.09 -61.03
C HIS A 417 2.49 -57.78 -60.41
N LEU A 418 3.76 -57.42 -60.63
CA LEU A 418 4.31 -56.16 -60.16
C LEU A 418 3.53 -54.94 -60.68
N ILE A 419 3.12 -54.94 -61.95
CA ILE A 419 2.38 -53.83 -62.57
C ILE A 419 0.92 -53.79 -62.09
N ASP A 420 0.31 -54.95 -61.88
CA ASP A 420 -1.08 -55.08 -61.45
C ASP A 420 -1.26 -54.72 -59.97
N ASP A 421 -0.33 -55.14 -59.10
CA ASP A 421 -0.37 -54.93 -57.64
C ASP A 421 -0.07 -53.48 -57.21
N LEU A 422 0.34 -52.59 -58.13
CA LEU A 422 0.51 -51.17 -57.81
C LEU A 422 -0.83 -50.52 -57.46
N ALA A 423 -0.94 -50.03 -56.23
CA ALA A 423 -2.13 -49.34 -55.75
C ALA A 423 -2.39 -48.06 -56.55
N VAL A 424 -3.64 -47.86 -56.98
CA VAL A 424 -4.14 -46.60 -57.56
C VAL A 424 -5.18 -46.06 -56.61
N LEU A 425 -4.82 -45.04 -55.84
CA LEU A 425 -5.72 -44.39 -54.90
C LEU A 425 -6.60 -43.37 -55.64
N GLU A 426 -7.92 -43.42 -55.38
CA GLU A 426 -8.87 -42.44 -55.91
C GLU A 426 -8.98 -41.27 -54.93
N GLY A 427 -8.97 -40.05 -55.48
CA GLY A 427 -9.07 -38.83 -54.72
C GLY A 427 -9.49 -37.66 -55.62
N PRO A 428 -10.23 -36.67 -55.09
CA PRO A 428 -10.69 -35.51 -55.86
C PRO A 428 -9.49 -34.79 -56.48
N GLY A 429 -9.60 -34.45 -57.77
CA GLY A 429 -8.49 -34.04 -58.65
C GLY A 429 -7.85 -32.69 -58.36
N SER A 430 -7.91 -32.19 -57.13
CA SER A 430 -7.29 -30.93 -56.71
C SER A 430 -6.72 -31.09 -55.29
N GLU A 431 -5.42 -31.41 -55.21
CA GLU A 431 -4.58 -31.61 -54.00
C GLU A 431 -4.98 -32.84 -53.16
N PRO A 432 -4.14 -33.90 -52.97
CA PRO A 432 -2.66 -34.04 -53.02
C PRO A 432 -2.05 -34.39 -54.42
N PRO A 433 -0.74 -34.73 -54.55
CA PRO A 433 -0.08 -35.19 -55.79
C PRO A 433 -0.59 -36.54 -56.33
N VAL A 434 -1.83 -36.92 -56.05
CA VAL A 434 -2.45 -38.19 -56.48
C VAL A 434 -2.57 -38.23 -58.01
N GLY A 435 -2.75 -37.09 -58.66
CA GLY A 435 -2.79 -36.99 -60.12
C GLY A 435 -1.51 -37.49 -60.80
N ALA A 436 -0.34 -37.05 -60.32
CA ALA A 436 0.94 -37.46 -60.88
C ALA A 436 1.22 -38.97 -60.69
N LEU A 437 0.88 -39.50 -59.51
CA LEU A 437 1.01 -40.94 -59.23
C LEU A 437 0.07 -41.77 -60.12
N ARG A 438 -1.20 -41.33 -60.25
CA ARG A 438 -2.19 -41.97 -61.12
C ARG A 438 -1.74 -41.99 -62.57
N ASP A 439 -1.24 -40.86 -63.08
CA ASP A 439 -0.76 -40.74 -64.46
C ASP A 439 0.47 -41.63 -64.71
N ALA A 440 1.40 -41.71 -63.74
CA ALA A 440 2.57 -42.57 -63.84
C ALA A 440 2.21 -44.06 -63.84
N VAL A 441 1.30 -44.50 -62.96
CA VAL A 441 0.83 -45.90 -62.92
C VAL A 441 0.01 -46.23 -64.17
N ALA A 442 -0.84 -45.32 -64.64
CA ALA A 442 -1.60 -45.51 -65.87
C ALA A 442 -0.69 -45.62 -67.11
N ALA A 443 0.40 -44.85 -67.16
CA ALA A 443 1.41 -44.96 -68.21
C ALA A 443 2.16 -46.30 -68.15
N LEU A 444 2.50 -46.78 -66.95
CA LEU A 444 3.15 -48.08 -66.75
C LEU A 444 2.24 -49.26 -67.14
N ARG A 445 0.93 -49.19 -66.87
CA ARG A 445 -0.05 -50.22 -67.23
C ARG A 445 -0.31 -50.38 -68.74
N ARG A 446 0.21 -49.49 -69.58
CA ARG A 446 0.15 -49.63 -71.05
C ARG A 446 1.22 -50.60 -71.56
N VAL A 447 1.08 -51.87 -71.16
CA VAL A 447 2.04 -52.95 -71.40
C VAL A 447 2.16 -53.28 -72.90
N PRO A 448 3.38 -53.27 -73.49
CA PRO A 448 3.59 -53.69 -74.88
C PRO A 448 3.54 -55.22 -75.05
N GLY A 449 3.25 -55.70 -76.27
CA GLY A 449 2.98 -57.12 -76.53
C GLY A 449 4.22 -58.03 -76.64
N LYS A 450 5.43 -57.49 -76.78
CA LYS A 450 6.67 -58.30 -76.87
C LYS A 450 7.45 -58.24 -75.54
N PRO A 451 8.07 -59.35 -75.09
CA PRO A 451 8.81 -59.38 -73.82
C PRO A 451 9.99 -58.41 -73.72
N ALA A 452 10.72 -58.19 -74.82
CA ALA A 452 11.83 -57.23 -74.84
C ALA A 452 11.33 -55.79 -74.70
N ASP A 453 10.25 -55.44 -75.41
CA ASP A 453 9.62 -54.12 -75.34
C ASP A 453 9.05 -53.87 -73.93
N LEU A 454 8.55 -54.92 -73.25
CA LEU A 454 8.07 -54.84 -71.86
C LEU A 454 9.21 -54.54 -70.87
N ALA A 455 10.39 -55.14 -71.07
CA ALA A 455 11.56 -54.82 -70.25
C ALA A 455 11.98 -53.35 -70.41
N ASP A 456 12.01 -52.84 -71.63
CA ASP A 456 12.35 -51.43 -71.91
C ASP A 456 11.28 -50.47 -71.35
N HIS A 457 10.00 -50.84 -71.47
CA HIS A 457 8.88 -50.09 -70.92
C HIS A 457 8.94 -50.02 -69.39
N LEU A 458 9.23 -51.14 -68.71
CA LEU A 458 9.37 -51.20 -67.26
C LEU A 458 10.52 -50.29 -66.78
N ALA A 459 11.70 -50.40 -67.42
CA ALA A 459 12.86 -49.57 -67.07
C ALA A 459 12.63 -48.07 -67.32
N ALA A 460 11.89 -47.71 -68.38
CA ALA A 460 11.64 -46.32 -68.73
C ALA A 460 10.53 -45.65 -67.89
N ARG A 461 9.51 -46.41 -67.45
CA ARG A 461 8.30 -45.86 -66.83
C ARG A 461 8.25 -46.04 -65.32
N TYR A 462 8.85 -47.09 -64.76
CA TYR A 462 8.81 -47.34 -63.32
C TYR A 462 9.46 -46.25 -62.44
N PRO A 463 10.60 -45.63 -62.82
CA PRO A 463 11.20 -44.56 -62.01
C PRO A 463 10.25 -43.37 -61.77
N ALA A 464 9.38 -43.08 -62.74
CA ALA A 464 8.38 -42.01 -62.61
C ALA A 464 7.27 -42.36 -61.59
N VAL A 465 6.94 -43.66 -61.43
CA VAL A 465 5.99 -44.13 -60.41
C VAL A 465 6.56 -43.93 -59.02
N VAL A 466 7.82 -44.32 -58.78
CA VAL A 466 8.48 -44.16 -57.48
C VAL A 466 8.62 -42.68 -57.12
N ALA A 467 9.07 -41.83 -58.05
CA ALA A 467 9.18 -40.39 -57.81
C ALA A 467 7.83 -39.73 -57.46
N ALA A 468 6.74 -40.15 -58.12
CA ALA A 468 5.40 -39.65 -57.83
C ALA A 468 4.87 -40.18 -56.48
N ALA A 469 5.17 -41.42 -56.12
CA ALA A 469 4.81 -42.00 -54.83
C ALA A 469 5.55 -41.31 -53.67
N ASP A 470 6.85 -41.06 -53.81
CA ASP A 470 7.66 -40.34 -52.83
C ASP A 470 7.15 -38.90 -52.61
N ALA A 471 6.82 -38.19 -53.68
CA ALA A 471 6.26 -36.84 -53.60
C ALA A 471 4.91 -36.84 -52.88
N ALA A 472 4.04 -37.82 -53.15
CA ALA A 472 2.75 -37.95 -52.49
C ALA A 472 2.90 -38.32 -51.00
N ARG A 473 3.82 -39.22 -50.66
CA ARG A 473 4.16 -39.58 -49.27
C ARG A 473 4.71 -38.38 -48.51
N ALA A 474 5.67 -37.65 -49.08
CA ALA A 474 6.26 -36.47 -48.43
C ALA A 474 5.22 -35.37 -48.16
N TYR A 475 4.31 -35.12 -49.10
CA TYR A 475 3.18 -34.21 -48.90
C TYR A 475 2.26 -34.70 -47.78
N ALA A 476 1.85 -35.96 -47.80
CA ALA A 476 0.94 -36.54 -46.83
C ALA A 476 1.52 -36.53 -45.41
N GLU A 477 2.79 -36.90 -45.25
CA GLU A 477 3.49 -36.79 -43.98
C GLU A 477 3.59 -35.35 -43.48
N ALA A 478 3.90 -34.39 -44.38
CA ALA A 478 3.95 -32.97 -44.00
C ALA A 478 2.59 -32.45 -43.55
N PHE A 479 1.51 -32.80 -44.26
CA PHE A 479 0.13 -32.46 -43.91
C PHE A 479 -0.26 -33.03 -42.53
N LEU A 480 -0.01 -34.33 -42.31
CA LEU A 480 -0.30 -34.99 -41.03
C LEU A 480 0.54 -34.39 -39.88
N ARG A 481 1.83 -34.13 -40.08
CA ARG A 481 2.72 -33.48 -39.09
C ARG A 481 2.26 -32.07 -38.74
N GLN A 482 1.87 -31.26 -39.73
CA GLN A 482 1.43 -29.89 -39.50
C GLN A 482 0.15 -29.84 -38.67
N ARG A 483 -0.81 -30.73 -38.97
CA ARG A 483 -2.08 -30.83 -38.23
C ARG A 483 -1.87 -31.22 -36.77
N ASP A 484 -1.02 -32.24 -36.56
CA ASP A 484 -0.71 -32.79 -35.25
C ASP A 484 0.09 -31.80 -34.38
N THR A 485 1.02 -31.06 -34.98
CA THR A 485 1.80 -30.03 -34.27
C THR A 485 0.94 -28.85 -33.85
N GLY A 486 0.04 -28.37 -34.72
CA GLY A 486 -0.84 -27.24 -34.44
C GLY A 486 -1.82 -27.52 -33.30
N TRP A 487 -2.47 -28.69 -33.32
CA TRP A 487 -3.37 -29.09 -32.23
C TRP A 487 -2.62 -29.33 -30.92
N ARG A 488 -1.46 -30.02 -30.92
CA ARG A 488 -0.73 -30.28 -29.66
C ARG A 488 -0.33 -29.01 -28.92
N ALA A 489 0.14 -27.99 -29.64
CA ALA A 489 0.50 -26.71 -29.05
C ALA A 489 -0.73 -26.03 -28.43
N ALA A 490 -1.83 -25.93 -29.18
CA ALA A 490 -3.06 -25.32 -28.68
C ALA A 490 -3.69 -26.14 -27.54
N ALA A 491 -3.62 -27.46 -27.58
CA ALA A 491 -4.16 -28.35 -26.55
C ALA A 491 -3.45 -28.14 -25.19
N ALA A 492 -2.14 -27.85 -25.19
CA ALA A 492 -1.42 -27.50 -23.96
C ALA A 492 -1.95 -26.18 -23.37
N GLU A 493 -2.09 -25.14 -24.18
CA GLU A 493 -2.63 -23.85 -23.73
C GLU A 493 -4.08 -23.96 -23.22
N VAL A 494 -4.92 -24.76 -23.89
CA VAL A 494 -6.29 -25.01 -23.44
C VAL A 494 -6.30 -25.80 -22.12
N ARG A 495 -5.42 -26.78 -21.90
CA ARG A 495 -5.32 -27.50 -20.61
C ARG A 495 -4.95 -26.57 -19.45
N GLU A 496 -3.99 -25.68 -19.66
CA GLU A 496 -3.61 -24.66 -18.67
C GLU A 496 -4.81 -23.75 -18.35
N TRP A 497 -5.52 -23.29 -19.38
CA TRP A 497 -6.71 -22.47 -19.21
C TRP A 497 -7.84 -23.21 -18.49
N VAL A 498 -8.12 -24.48 -18.81
CA VAL A 498 -9.14 -25.29 -18.12
C VAL A 498 -8.83 -25.39 -16.62
N THR A 499 -7.57 -25.60 -16.26
CA THR A 499 -7.12 -25.66 -14.87
C THR A 499 -7.34 -24.32 -14.16
N ALA A 500 -6.97 -23.21 -14.81
CA ALA A 500 -7.20 -21.86 -14.27
C ALA A 500 -8.70 -21.52 -14.14
N ALA A 501 -9.51 -21.88 -15.14
CA ALA A 501 -10.94 -21.66 -15.19
C ALA A 501 -11.70 -22.46 -14.12
N GLY A 502 -11.27 -23.70 -13.83
CA GLY A 502 -11.83 -24.51 -12.74
C GLY A 502 -11.65 -23.87 -11.36
N GLY A 503 -10.62 -23.06 -11.18
CA GLY A 503 -10.38 -22.29 -9.95
C GLY A 503 -11.08 -20.93 -9.89
N LEU A 504 -11.86 -20.53 -10.89
CA LEU A 504 -12.56 -19.23 -10.89
C LEU A 504 -13.67 -19.13 -9.84
N PRO A 505 -14.58 -20.12 -9.65
CA PRO A 505 -15.67 -19.98 -8.69
C PRO A 505 -15.19 -19.68 -7.26
N ALA A 506 -14.13 -20.36 -6.80
CA ALA A 506 -13.54 -20.11 -5.49
C ALA A 506 -12.89 -18.73 -5.36
N ARG A 507 -12.23 -18.25 -6.44
CA ARG A 507 -11.65 -16.90 -6.50
C ARG A 507 -12.74 -15.83 -6.52
N GLU A 508 -13.82 -16.03 -7.26
CA GLU A 508 -14.97 -15.13 -7.33
C GLU A 508 -15.68 -15.03 -5.98
N ALA A 509 -15.88 -16.15 -5.28
CA ALA A 509 -16.41 -16.16 -3.92
C ALA A 509 -15.50 -15.38 -2.94
N THR A 510 -14.19 -15.57 -3.03
CA THR A 510 -13.22 -14.83 -2.20
C THR A 510 -13.21 -13.34 -2.50
N LEU A 511 -13.25 -12.95 -3.79
CA LEU A 511 -13.35 -11.56 -4.20
C LEU A 511 -14.67 -10.91 -3.73
N ALA A 512 -15.77 -11.65 -3.77
CA ALA A 512 -17.07 -11.18 -3.28
C ALA A 512 -17.02 -10.91 -1.76
N ARG A 513 -16.45 -11.82 -0.97
CA ARG A 513 -16.25 -11.65 0.48
C ARG A 513 -15.37 -10.43 0.80
N LEU A 514 -14.24 -10.27 0.10
CA LEU A 514 -13.36 -9.10 0.26
C LEU A 514 -14.06 -7.79 -0.11
N LYS A 515 -14.87 -7.78 -1.18
CA LYS A 515 -15.67 -6.60 -1.57
C LYS A 515 -16.77 -6.29 -0.55
N ALA A 516 -17.42 -7.31 0.01
CA ALA A 516 -18.43 -7.15 1.07
C ALA A 516 -17.81 -6.57 2.35
N ALA A 517 -16.70 -7.15 2.82
CA ALA A 517 -15.96 -6.65 3.99
C ALA A 517 -15.53 -5.20 3.81
N ARG A 518 -15.05 -4.86 2.61
CA ARG A 518 -14.66 -3.49 2.27
C ARG A 518 -15.84 -2.52 2.19
N GLY A 519 -16.98 -2.98 1.66
CA GLY A 519 -18.22 -2.19 1.63
C GLY A 519 -18.67 -1.86 3.05
N TRP A 520 -18.81 -2.88 3.89
CA TRP A 520 -19.19 -2.72 5.29
C TRP A 520 -18.25 -1.79 6.05
N LEU A 521 -16.93 -1.98 5.92
CA LEU A 521 -15.93 -1.15 6.62
C LEU A 521 -16.02 0.33 6.22
N LYS A 522 -16.38 0.64 4.96
CA LYS A 522 -16.55 2.02 4.52
C LYS A 522 -17.81 2.67 5.08
N ASP A 523 -18.90 1.92 5.13
CA ASP A 523 -20.18 2.40 5.65
C ASP A 523 -20.06 2.63 7.16
N ALA A 524 -19.61 1.60 7.90
CA ALA A 524 -19.32 1.71 9.33
C ALA A 524 -18.28 2.80 9.61
N GLY A 525 -17.19 2.86 8.83
CA GLY A 525 -16.13 3.85 8.99
C GLY A 525 -16.60 5.29 8.77
N THR A 526 -17.66 5.51 7.99
CA THR A 526 -18.27 6.84 7.80
C THR A 526 -19.06 7.26 9.05
N GLU A 527 -19.84 6.33 9.62
CA GLU A 527 -20.58 6.58 10.86
C GLU A 527 -19.65 6.81 12.05
N ILE A 528 -18.64 5.95 12.23
CA ILE A 528 -17.64 6.08 13.30
C ILE A 528 -16.90 7.42 13.18
N ARG A 529 -16.55 7.83 11.95
CA ARG A 529 -15.94 9.14 11.70
C ARG A 529 -16.85 10.27 12.19
N ASN A 530 -18.13 10.25 11.84
CA ASN A 530 -19.06 11.29 12.25
C ASN A 530 -19.25 11.33 13.77
N GLU A 531 -19.36 10.17 14.43
CA GLU A 531 -19.45 10.07 15.89
C GLU A 531 -18.21 10.62 16.60
N ARG A 532 -17.01 10.26 16.12
CA ARG A 532 -15.75 10.73 16.70
C ARG A 532 -15.48 12.22 16.44
N VAL A 533 -15.97 12.77 15.33
CA VAL A 533 -15.84 14.21 15.01
C VAL A 533 -16.78 15.08 15.84
N ALA A 534 -17.96 14.57 16.22
CA ALA A 534 -19.02 15.38 16.85
C ALA A 534 -18.57 16.14 18.13
N PRO A 535 -17.81 15.54 19.08
CA PRO A 535 -17.31 16.28 20.25
C PRO A 535 -16.35 17.42 19.88
N PHE A 536 -15.48 17.20 18.89
CA PHE A 536 -14.58 18.23 18.39
C PHE A 536 -15.35 19.35 17.70
N ALA A 537 -16.35 19.01 16.88
CA ALA A 537 -17.23 19.98 16.23
C ALA A 537 -17.95 20.85 17.27
N GLY A 538 -18.52 20.25 18.32
CA GLY A 538 -19.18 20.99 19.40
C GLY A 538 -18.23 21.91 20.18
N HIS A 539 -16.99 21.47 20.44
CA HIS A 539 -15.98 22.34 21.07
C HIS A 539 -15.58 23.51 20.14
N SER A 540 -15.31 23.24 18.86
CA SER A 540 -15.01 24.28 17.87
C SER A 540 -16.12 25.33 17.77
N GLN A 541 -17.39 24.89 17.77
CA GLN A 541 -18.55 25.77 17.75
C GLN A 541 -18.65 26.65 19.00
N ARG A 542 -18.37 26.10 20.19
CA ARG A 542 -18.35 26.89 21.43
C ARG A 542 -17.27 27.97 21.39
N ILE A 543 -16.05 27.63 20.97
CA ILE A 543 -14.97 28.61 20.82
C ILE A 543 -15.34 29.67 19.78
N TRP A 544 -15.88 29.26 18.63
CA TRP A 544 -16.36 30.20 17.62
C TRP A 544 -17.43 31.14 18.15
N ALA A 545 -18.43 30.64 18.87
CA ALA A 545 -19.50 31.44 19.43
C ALA A 545 -18.97 32.51 20.41
N GLN A 546 -17.92 32.20 21.18
CA GLN A 546 -17.27 33.16 22.05
C GLN A 546 -16.41 34.18 21.28
N LEU A 547 -15.76 33.77 20.20
CA LEU A 547 -14.92 34.65 19.37
C LEU A 547 -15.74 35.58 18.48
N ARG A 548 -16.89 35.13 17.95
CA ARG A 548 -17.65 35.87 16.93
C ARG A 548 -18.38 37.11 17.45
N GLN A 549 -18.76 37.12 18.74
CA GLN A 549 -19.57 38.08 19.53
C GLN A 549 -20.65 38.94 18.83
N GLU A 550 -20.34 39.61 17.73
CA GLU A 550 -21.20 40.52 16.97
C GLU A 550 -21.44 40.10 15.51
N SER A 551 -20.83 38.99 15.04
CA SER A 551 -21.02 38.49 13.68
C SER A 551 -22.27 37.62 13.54
N ASN A 552 -23.07 37.89 12.50
CA ASN A 552 -24.25 37.09 12.11
C ASN A 552 -23.85 35.75 11.44
N VAL A 553 -22.56 35.44 11.37
CA VAL A 553 -22.04 34.20 10.78
C VAL A 553 -22.15 33.08 11.81
N GLU A 554 -23.05 32.13 11.57
CA GLU A 554 -23.19 30.90 12.35
C GLU A 554 -22.40 29.76 11.71
N LEU A 555 -21.59 29.08 12.52
CA LEU A 555 -20.96 27.82 12.11
C LEU A 555 -21.89 26.66 12.42
N GLY A 556 -22.31 25.94 11.38
CA GLY A 556 -22.92 24.63 11.49
C GLY A 556 -21.94 23.56 11.98
N ALA A 557 -22.41 22.32 12.08
CA ALA A 557 -21.59 21.21 12.55
C ALA A 557 -20.46 20.91 11.55
N MET A 558 -19.22 20.97 12.02
CA MET A 558 -18.05 20.58 11.23
C MET A 558 -18.16 19.10 10.82
N THR A 559 -18.00 18.82 9.53
CA THR A 559 -17.99 17.45 8.99
C THR A 559 -16.70 17.15 8.22
N LEU A 560 -16.34 15.88 8.15
CA LEU A 560 -15.18 15.39 7.39
C LEU A 560 -15.66 14.73 6.10
N GLU A 561 -15.61 15.46 4.99
CA GLU A 561 -16.06 14.99 3.68
C GLU A 561 -14.93 14.51 2.79
N GLY A 562 -15.29 13.67 1.82
CA GLY A 562 -14.41 13.21 0.77
C GLY A 562 -13.56 12.00 1.15
N ALA A 563 -12.96 11.40 0.12
CA ALA A 563 -12.05 10.27 0.22
C ALA A 563 -10.84 10.50 -0.67
N ASN A 564 -9.71 9.85 -0.33
CA ASN A 564 -8.45 9.95 -1.07
C ASN A 564 -8.01 11.41 -1.30
N THR A 565 -7.92 11.85 -2.56
CA THR A 565 -7.41 13.17 -2.95
C THR A 565 -8.44 14.30 -2.87
N ARG A 566 -9.70 14.01 -2.51
CA ARG A 566 -10.78 15.01 -2.37
C ARG A 566 -11.23 15.23 -0.92
N ARG A 567 -10.42 14.81 0.05
CA ARG A 567 -10.73 14.93 1.48
C ARG A 567 -10.59 16.38 1.97
N ARG A 568 -11.61 16.86 2.69
CA ARG A 568 -11.68 18.23 3.19
C ARG A 568 -12.52 18.30 4.45
N VAL A 569 -12.18 19.24 5.33
CA VAL A 569 -13.06 19.66 6.42
C VAL A 569 -14.08 20.64 5.87
N VAL A 570 -15.37 20.34 6.08
CA VAL A 570 -16.46 21.22 5.68
C VAL A 570 -17.03 21.90 6.91
N PHE A 571 -17.10 23.22 6.82
CA PHE A 571 -17.76 24.09 7.80
C PHE A 571 -19.01 24.65 7.11
N PRO A 572 -20.21 24.12 7.39
CA PRO A 572 -21.43 24.76 6.95
C PRO A 572 -21.49 26.14 7.63
N VAL A 573 -21.75 27.17 6.85
CA VAL A 573 -21.86 28.55 7.35
C VAL A 573 -23.21 29.10 6.94
N ASN A 574 -23.97 29.54 7.94
CA ASN A 574 -25.21 30.27 7.76
C ASN A 574 -24.96 31.75 8.00
N VAL A 575 -25.42 32.58 7.06
CA VAL A 575 -25.41 34.04 7.19
C VAL A 575 -26.86 34.50 7.15
N ASP A 576 -27.34 35.11 8.23
CA ASP A 576 -28.71 35.61 8.34
C ASP A 576 -29.80 34.56 8.00
N GLY A 577 -29.53 33.28 8.31
CA GLY A 577 -30.46 32.17 8.04
C GLY A 577 -30.45 31.64 6.59
N ALA A 578 -29.55 32.12 5.73
CA ALA A 578 -29.34 31.59 4.38
C ALA A 578 -28.08 30.71 4.30
N ASP A 579 -28.23 29.51 3.75
CA ASP A 579 -27.16 28.55 3.48
C ASP A 579 -26.30 29.02 2.30
N ASN A 580 -25.05 29.45 2.55
CA ASN A 580 -24.17 30.03 1.52
C ASN A 580 -23.03 29.11 1.05
N GLY A 581 -23.06 27.80 1.35
CA GLY A 581 -22.31 26.70 0.69
C GLY A 581 -20.77 26.72 0.70
N THR A 582 -20.12 27.88 0.85
CA THR A 582 -18.66 28.05 0.84
C THR A 582 -18.26 29.14 1.84
N ALA A 583 -18.04 28.69 3.08
CA ALA A 583 -17.66 29.47 4.26
C ALA A 583 -16.59 30.56 4.01
N LEU A 584 -15.54 30.26 3.25
CA LEU A 584 -14.33 31.09 3.20
C LEU A 584 -14.46 32.37 2.36
N GLY A 585 -15.39 32.41 1.39
CA GLY A 585 -15.47 33.52 0.43
C GLY A 585 -16.14 34.79 0.96
N VAL A 586 -16.92 34.68 2.04
CA VAL A 586 -17.77 35.76 2.58
C VAL A 586 -17.25 36.28 3.93
N MET A 587 -16.28 35.59 4.54
CA MET A 587 -15.73 35.92 5.85
C MET A 587 -14.67 37.03 5.78
N SER A 588 -14.68 37.92 6.76
CA SER A 588 -13.62 38.90 6.98
C SER A 588 -12.32 38.23 7.44
N GLN A 589 -11.19 38.95 7.31
CA GLN A 589 -9.89 38.41 7.74
C GLN A 589 -9.83 38.06 9.24
N GLY A 590 -10.48 38.85 10.09
CA GLY A 590 -10.59 38.56 11.52
C GLY A 590 -11.45 37.33 11.82
N GLU A 591 -12.50 37.08 11.03
CA GLU A 591 -13.34 35.88 11.15
C GLU A 591 -12.62 34.62 10.69
N MET A 592 -11.83 34.69 9.60
CA MET A 592 -11.03 33.55 9.17
C MET A 592 -9.99 33.14 10.24
N GLN A 593 -9.43 34.11 10.96
CA GLN A 593 -8.53 33.82 12.07
C GLN A 593 -9.24 33.24 13.29
N ALA A 594 -10.42 33.76 13.63
CA ALA A 594 -11.25 33.19 14.68
C ALA A 594 -11.63 31.73 14.36
N LEU A 595 -11.92 31.41 13.10
CA LEU A 595 -12.17 30.03 12.65
C LEU A 595 -10.92 29.15 12.77
N GLY A 596 -9.75 29.68 12.41
CA GLY A 596 -8.48 28.99 12.59
C GLY A 596 -8.20 28.62 14.06
N LEU A 597 -8.44 29.56 14.98
CA LEU A 597 -8.34 29.31 16.43
C LEU A 597 -9.37 28.29 16.92
N ALA A 598 -10.63 28.45 16.50
CA ALA A 598 -11.72 27.54 16.86
C ALA A 598 -11.47 26.11 16.37
N THR A 599 -10.74 25.92 15.27
CA THR A 599 -10.38 24.59 14.75
C THR A 599 -9.11 24.03 15.43
N PHE A 600 -8.14 24.90 15.73
CA PHE A 600 -6.85 24.50 16.30
C PHE A 600 -6.93 24.14 17.79
N LEU A 601 -7.62 24.96 18.58
CA LEU A 601 -7.62 24.85 20.04
C LEU A 601 -8.22 23.52 20.53
N PRO A 602 -9.35 23.01 20.01
CA PRO A 602 -9.90 21.72 20.42
C PRO A 602 -8.93 20.55 20.20
N ARG A 603 -8.16 20.60 19.11
CA ARG A 603 -7.12 19.61 18.80
C ARG A 603 -5.99 19.63 19.83
N SER A 604 -5.47 20.81 20.15
CA SER A 604 -4.36 20.94 21.12
C SER A 604 -4.81 20.65 22.55
N CYS A 605 -6.09 20.88 22.84
CA CYS A 605 -6.71 20.68 24.14
C CYS A 605 -7.39 19.30 24.28
N ALA A 606 -7.17 18.37 23.36
CA ALA A 606 -7.74 17.02 23.48
C ALA A 606 -7.29 16.37 24.81
N PRO A 607 -8.20 15.71 25.57
CA PRO A 607 -7.88 15.08 26.85
C PRO A 607 -6.69 14.10 26.77
N GLU A 608 -6.58 13.39 25.65
CA GLU A 608 -5.58 12.37 25.36
C GLU A 608 -4.18 12.95 25.04
N SER A 609 -4.11 14.24 24.69
CA SER A 609 -2.82 14.92 24.47
C SER A 609 -1.96 14.78 25.73
N PRO A 610 -0.67 14.41 25.69
CA PRO A 610 0.21 14.48 26.86
C PRO A 610 0.55 15.93 27.23
N PHE A 611 0.54 16.84 26.26
CA PHE A 611 0.94 18.24 26.47
C PHE A 611 -0.19 19.01 27.14
N ARG A 612 0.01 19.39 28.39
CA ARG A 612 -0.90 20.26 29.15
C ARG A 612 -0.63 21.76 28.90
N PHE A 613 0.29 22.08 27.99
CA PHE A 613 0.61 23.46 27.61
C PHE A 613 0.25 23.77 26.16
N ILE A 614 0.02 25.05 25.87
CA ILE A 614 -0.22 25.57 24.52
C ILE A 614 0.56 26.87 24.39
N VAL A 615 1.31 27.00 23.30
CA VAL A 615 2.03 28.22 22.94
C VAL A 615 1.38 28.84 21.72
N VAL A 616 0.89 30.06 21.87
CA VAL A 616 0.21 30.82 20.81
C VAL A 616 1.04 32.06 20.48
N ASP A 617 1.55 32.17 19.26
CA ASP A 617 2.32 33.32 18.79
C ASP A 617 1.45 34.25 17.94
N ASP A 618 1.22 35.44 18.49
CA ASP A 618 0.50 36.56 17.92
C ASP A 618 -0.94 36.24 17.45
N PRO A 619 -1.85 35.84 18.36
CA PRO A 619 -3.21 35.46 17.99
C PRO A 619 -4.11 36.66 17.64
N VAL A 620 -3.67 37.89 17.93
CA VAL A 620 -4.41 39.11 17.66
C VAL A 620 -3.90 39.70 16.36
N GLN A 621 -4.48 39.28 15.24
CA GLN A 621 -4.20 39.84 13.94
C GLN A 621 -5.51 40.20 13.24
N SER A 622 -5.62 41.40 12.68
CA SER A 622 -6.85 41.82 11.98
C SER A 622 -8.17 41.60 12.76
N MET A 623 -8.10 41.57 14.10
CA MET A 623 -9.23 41.44 15.02
C MET A 623 -9.66 42.82 15.55
N ASP A 624 -10.97 43.03 15.63
CA ASP A 624 -11.60 44.17 16.30
C ASP A 624 -11.63 43.97 17.83
N PRO A 625 -11.89 45.02 18.63
CA PRO A 625 -11.88 44.93 20.08
C PRO A 625 -12.85 43.87 20.66
N SER A 626 -14.04 43.69 20.07
CA SER A 626 -15.01 42.69 20.54
C SER A 626 -14.51 41.26 20.35
N LYS A 627 -13.84 40.94 19.23
CA LYS A 627 -13.17 39.64 19.04
C LYS A 627 -11.98 39.44 19.98
N VAL A 628 -11.23 40.49 20.30
CA VAL A 628 -10.13 40.43 21.28
C VAL A 628 -10.65 40.08 22.67
N ASP A 629 -11.81 40.63 23.07
CA ASP A 629 -12.46 40.29 24.34
C ASP A 629 -12.95 38.84 24.35
N GLY A 630 -13.52 38.36 23.24
CA GLY A 630 -13.86 36.95 23.04
C GLY A 630 -12.64 36.04 23.17
N LEU A 631 -11.53 36.40 22.53
CA LEU A 631 -10.27 35.65 22.61
C LEU A 631 -9.71 35.62 24.03
N ALA A 632 -9.75 36.74 24.75
CA ALA A 632 -9.31 36.80 26.14
C ALA A 632 -10.09 35.82 27.02
N ARG A 633 -11.41 35.72 26.83
CA ARG A 633 -12.27 34.77 27.57
C ARG A 633 -11.94 33.32 27.23
N VAL A 634 -11.79 32.99 25.95
CA VAL A 634 -11.41 31.64 25.51
C VAL A 634 -10.07 31.22 26.13
N LEU A 635 -9.06 32.10 26.07
CA LEU A 635 -7.73 31.82 26.62
C LEU A 635 -7.76 31.64 28.15
N ALA A 636 -8.58 32.43 28.84
CA ALA A 636 -8.76 32.32 30.29
C ALA A 636 -9.49 31.02 30.68
N GLU A 637 -10.57 30.65 29.97
CA GLU A 637 -11.27 29.38 30.18
C GLU A 637 -10.33 28.18 29.95
N LEU A 638 -9.54 28.21 28.87
CA LEU A 638 -8.54 27.17 28.63
C LEU A 638 -7.45 27.14 29.72
N ALA A 639 -7.08 28.30 30.24
CA ALA A 639 -6.06 28.43 31.28
C ALA A 639 -6.46 27.80 32.63
N GLU A 640 -7.76 27.55 32.87
CA GLU A 640 -8.22 26.83 34.06
C GLU A 640 -7.72 25.38 34.10
N GLN A 641 -7.55 24.74 32.93
CA GLN A 641 -7.16 23.33 32.83
C GLN A 641 -5.82 23.12 32.11
N ARG A 642 -5.30 24.14 31.43
CA ARG A 642 -4.10 24.09 30.59
C ARG A 642 -3.16 25.25 30.93
N GLN A 643 -1.89 25.06 30.63
CA GLN A 643 -0.89 26.12 30.66
C GLN A 643 -0.91 26.86 29.33
N VAL A 644 -1.46 28.07 29.31
CA VAL A 644 -1.62 28.86 28.09
C VAL A 644 -0.55 29.94 28.06
N VAL A 645 0.34 29.90 27.07
CA VAL A 645 1.43 30.87 26.89
C VAL A 645 1.19 31.62 25.59
N VAL A 646 0.86 32.91 25.69
CA VAL A 646 0.55 33.74 24.53
C VAL A 646 1.63 34.78 24.33
N PHE A 647 2.27 34.77 23.18
CA PHE A 647 3.15 35.84 22.74
C PHE A 647 2.33 36.84 21.93
N THR A 648 2.35 38.12 22.28
CA THR A 648 1.63 39.12 21.49
C THR A 648 2.34 40.47 21.53
N HIS A 649 2.17 41.26 20.49
CA HIS A 649 2.59 42.66 20.48
C HIS A 649 1.43 43.64 20.68
N ASP A 650 0.21 43.12 20.64
CA ASP A 650 -1.01 43.91 20.71
C ASP A 650 -1.38 44.14 22.18
N THR A 651 -1.43 45.40 22.59
CA THR A 651 -1.75 45.77 23.98
C THR A 651 -3.23 45.55 24.30
N ARG A 652 -4.11 45.42 23.31
CA ARG A 652 -5.55 45.23 23.54
C ARG A 652 -5.85 43.90 24.25
N LEU A 653 -5.03 42.86 24.06
CA LEU A 653 -5.22 41.57 24.73
C LEU A 653 -4.90 41.62 26.24
N PRO A 654 -3.72 42.07 26.71
CA PRO A 654 -3.47 42.25 28.14
C PRO A 654 -4.44 43.27 28.76
N ASP A 655 -4.84 44.31 28.02
CA ASP A 655 -5.86 45.26 28.47
C ASP A 655 -7.23 44.59 28.65
N ALA A 656 -7.64 43.72 27.72
CA ALA A 656 -8.89 42.96 27.82
C ALA A 656 -8.88 41.97 28.99
N VAL A 657 -7.79 41.23 29.19
CA VAL A 657 -7.65 40.30 30.33
C VAL A 657 -7.75 41.04 31.66
N THR A 658 -7.13 42.22 31.76
CA THR A 658 -7.19 43.06 32.97
C THR A 658 -8.59 43.66 33.16
N ARG A 659 -9.15 44.28 32.11
CA ARG A 659 -10.45 44.96 32.16
C ARG A 659 -11.61 44.01 32.46
N LEU A 660 -11.57 42.79 31.91
CA LEU A 660 -12.61 41.77 32.09
C LEU A 660 -12.43 40.94 33.38
N GLY A 661 -11.34 41.16 34.14
CA GLY A 661 -11.08 40.42 35.38
C GLY A 661 -10.89 38.92 35.15
N LEU A 662 -10.30 38.51 34.03
CA LEU A 662 -10.20 37.11 33.59
C LEU A 662 -9.07 36.33 34.28
N GLY A 663 -9.05 36.42 35.61
CA GLY A 663 -8.13 35.69 36.46
C GLY A 663 -6.70 36.25 36.53
N ASP A 664 -5.84 35.40 37.08
CA ASP A 664 -4.49 35.71 37.55
C ASP A 664 -3.41 35.60 36.46
N ALA A 665 -3.68 36.22 35.29
CA ALA A 665 -2.76 36.18 34.17
C ALA A 665 -1.40 36.84 34.51
N ARG A 666 -0.31 36.15 34.18
CA ARG A 666 1.06 36.64 34.35
C ARG A 666 1.52 37.37 33.09
N ILE A 667 1.96 38.61 33.21
CA ILE A 667 2.44 39.43 32.09
C ILE A 667 3.96 39.60 32.16
N VAL A 668 4.65 39.16 31.11
CA VAL A 668 6.10 39.30 30.95
C VAL A 668 6.40 40.19 29.74
N GLU A 669 7.03 41.32 29.97
CA GLU A 669 7.48 42.24 28.92
C GLU A 669 8.85 41.86 28.38
N VAL A 670 8.95 41.76 27.06
CA VAL A 670 10.17 41.48 26.31
C VAL A 670 10.66 42.75 25.66
N HIS A 671 11.83 43.21 26.11
CA HIS A 671 12.52 44.37 25.58
C HIS A 671 13.82 43.95 24.90
N ARG A 672 14.01 44.39 23.65
CA ARG A 672 15.27 44.22 22.92
C ARG A 672 16.01 45.54 22.87
N ALA A 673 17.20 45.57 23.44
CA ALA A 673 18.16 46.65 23.32
C ALA A 673 19.06 46.45 22.10
N GLU A 674 20.03 47.35 21.92
CA GLU A 674 21.07 47.24 20.90
C GLU A 674 21.79 45.88 20.96
N LYS A 675 22.37 45.48 19.83
CA LYS A 675 23.10 44.21 19.70
C LYS A 675 22.29 42.95 20.06
N SER A 676 20.98 43.01 19.85
CA SER A 676 20.06 41.89 20.14
C SER A 676 20.07 41.44 21.60
N VAL A 677 20.41 42.32 22.54
CA VAL A 677 20.33 42.03 23.96
C VAL A 677 18.88 42.08 24.38
N VAL A 678 18.31 40.92 24.73
CA VAL A 678 16.92 40.82 25.20
C VAL A 678 16.89 40.85 26.72
N THR A 679 15.91 41.56 27.27
CA THR A 679 15.60 41.61 28.71
C THR A 679 14.14 41.25 28.92
N LEU A 680 13.89 40.43 29.94
CA LEU A 680 12.56 39.98 30.32
C LEU A 680 12.22 40.65 31.64
N ARG A 681 11.13 41.41 31.67
CA ARG A 681 10.64 42.10 32.87
C ARG A 681 9.25 41.61 33.19
N PRO A 682 8.98 41.11 34.41
CA PRO A 682 7.62 40.96 34.88
C PRO A 682 6.96 42.36 34.86
N SER A 683 5.86 42.52 34.13
CA SER A 683 5.14 43.80 34.01
C SER A 683 3.94 43.83 34.95
N SER A 684 3.20 42.73 35.01
CA SER A 684 2.10 42.55 35.95
C SER A 684 2.03 41.08 36.34
N ASP A 685 1.86 40.83 37.63
CA ASP A 685 1.69 39.50 38.18
C ASP A 685 0.65 39.59 39.33
N PRO A 686 -0.16 38.56 39.59
CA PRO A 686 -1.20 38.55 40.63
C PRO A 686 -0.83 39.22 41.95
N VAL A 687 0.36 38.93 42.48
CA VAL A 687 0.85 39.53 43.73
C VAL A 687 1.01 41.05 43.58
N THR A 688 1.64 41.50 42.50
CA THR A 688 1.85 42.92 42.21
C THR A 688 0.51 43.62 41.94
N ARG A 689 -0.42 42.98 41.22
CA ARG A 689 -1.76 43.53 40.93
C ARG A 689 -2.55 43.78 42.21
N TYR A 690 -2.70 42.77 43.07
CA TYR A 690 -3.39 42.93 44.35
C TYR A 690 -2.76 44.02 45.21
N LEU A 691 -1.43 44.14 45.24
CA LEU A 691 -0.73 45.18 46.00
C LEU A 691 -0.85 46.56 45.39
N ASP A 692 -0.88 46.68 44.06
CA ASP A 692 -1.07 47.96 43.37
C ASP A 692 -2.51 48.46 43.52
N ASP A 693 -3.51 47.55 43.42
CA ASP A 693 -4.92 47.83 43.70
C ASP A 693 -5.11 48.24 45.17
N ALA A 694 -4.48 47.51 46.10
CA ALA A 694 -4.49 47.86 47.52
C ALA A 694 -3.86 49.23 47.76
N TYR A 695 -2.75 49.55 47.08
CA TYR A 695 -2.07 50.83 47.18
C TYR A 695 -2.92 51.98 46.64
N ALA A 696 -3.50 51.82 45.44
CA ALA A 696 -4.38 52.81 44.83
C ALA A 696 -5.60 53.08 45.73
N LEU A 697 -6.22 52.02 46.25
CA LEU A 697 -7.36 52.14 47.15
C LEU A 697 -6.97 52.78 48.48
N SER A 698 -5.81 52.44 49.05
CA SER A 698 -5.32 53.00 50.33
C SER A 698 -5.18 54.52 50.34
N ARG A 699 -4.96 55.11 49.16
CA ARG A 699 -4.78 56.56 48.97
C ARG A 699 -6.03 57.28 48.50
N ASN A 700 -7.11 56.56 48.20
CA ASN A 700 -8.37 57.15 47.76
C ASN A 700 -9.14 57.68 48.98
N GLU A 701 -9.07 58.98 49.22
CA GLU A 701 -9.73 59.67 50.34
C GLU A 701 -11.24 59.87 50.15
N ASP A 702 -11.77 59.64 48.95
CA ASP A 702 -13.21 59.74 48.66
C ASP A 702 -14.00 58.57 49.27
N ILE A 703 -13.32 57.51 49.68
CA ILE A 703 -13.91 56.31 50.31
C ILE A 703 -13.64 56.35 51.83
N PRO A 704 -14.68 56.26 52.69
CA PRO A 704 -14.51 56.24 54.15
C PRO A 704 -13.53 55.16 54.61
N ALA A 705 -12.67 55.49 55.59
CA ALA A 705 -11.63 54.59 56.08
C ALA A 705 -12.17 53.25 56.60
N GLU A 706 -13.38 53.22 57.14
CA GLU A 706 -14.09 52.04 57.64
C GLU A 706 -14.45 51.03 56.52
N VAL A 707 -14.66 51.52 55.30
CA VAL A 707 -14.92 50.69 54.11
C VAL A 707 -13.61 50.36 53.41
N ARG A 708 -12.69 51.32 53.34
CA ARG A 708 -11.39 51.20 52.67
C ARG A 708 -10.47 50.19 53.37
N GLY A 709 -10.42 50.21 54.71
CA GLY A 709 -9.51 49.37 55.50
C GLY A 709 -9.67 47.87 55.29
N PRO A 710 -10.88 47.30 55.44
CA PRO A 710 -11.12 45.87 55.19
C PRO A 710 -10.79 45.44 53.75
N VAL A 711 -11.11 46.27 52.75
CA VAL A 711 -10.83 45.95 51.34
C VAL A 711 -9.32 45.98 51.05
N VAL A 712 -8.59 46.98 51.57
CA VAL A 712 -7.12 47.03 51.45
C VAL A 712 -6.47 45.83 52.15
N ALA A 713 -6.95 45.46 53.33
CA ALA A 713 -6.45 44.29 54.07
C ALA A 713 -6.72 42.97 53.31
N GLU A 714 -7.90 42.83 52.70
CA GLU A 714 -8.24 41.66 51.88
C GLU A 714 -7.38 41.59 50.61
N LEU A 715 -7.16 42.70 49.91
CA LEU A 715 -6.25 42.73 48.75
C LEU A 715 -4.80 42.37 49.16
N CYS A 716 -4.32 42.88 50.29
CA CYS A 716 -3.00 42.51 50.83
C CYS A 716 -2.95 41.02 51.19
N ARG A 717 -4.03 40.46 51.76
CA ARG A 717 -4.16 39.03 52.03
C ARG A 717 -4.11 38.21 50.74
N SER A 718 -4.90 38.55 49.73
CA SER A 718 -4.90 37.87 48.43
C SER A 718 -3.52 37.90 47.77
N ALA A 719 -2.78 39.00 47.91
CA ALA A 719 -1.39 39.07 47.45
C ALA A 719 -0.46 38.06 48.14
N LEU A 720 -0.61 37.88 49.46
CA LEU A 720 0.15 36.90 50.23
C LEU A 720 -0.25 35.46 49.89
N GLU A 721 -1.55 35.20 49.73
CA GLU A 721 -2.04 33.88 49.32
C GLU A 721 -1.51 33.51 47.92
N ALA A 722 -1.60 34.43 46.95
CA ALA A 722 -1.03 34.25 45.61
C ALA A 722 0.50 34.04 45.63
N ALA A 723 1.23 34.73 46.52
CA ALA A 723 2.66 34.50 46.71
C ALA A 723 2.93 33.09 47.28
N CYS A 724 2.15 32.66 48.27
CA CYS A 724 2.26 31.32 48.86
C CYS A 724 1.96 30.21 47.85
N HIS A 725 0.89 30.35 47.06
CA HIS A 725 0.52 29.40 46.01
C HIS A 725 1.71 29.15 45.06
N ARG A 726 2.37 30.22 44.60
CA ARG A 726 3.56 30.11 43.74
C ARG A 726 4.73 29.38 44.37
N VAL A 727 4.97 29.63 45.66
CA VAL A 727 6.04 28.98 46.42
C VAL A 727 5.76 27.48 46.54
N VAL A 728 4.52 27.12 46.90
CA VAL A 728 4.06 25.74 47.01
C VAL A 728 4.19 25.02 45.67
N TRP A 729 3.64 25.59 44.60
CA TRP A 729 3.80 25.07 43.24
C TRP A 729 5.26 24.85 42.87
N ARG A 730 6.13 25.85 43.10
CA ARG A 730 7.56 25.77 42.80
C ARG A 730 8.25 24.63 43.56
N ILE A 731 7.99 24.50 44.87
CA ILE A 731 8.63 23.50 45.73
C ILE A 731 8.12 22.10 45.38
N ARG A 732 6.81 21.91 45.31
CA ARG A 732 6.18 20.61 45.14
C ARG A 732 6.37 20.03 43.73
N VAL A 733 6.29 20.86 42.68
CA VAL A 733 6.63 20.41 41.31
C VAL A 733 8.10 20.01 41.21
N ALA A 734 9.01 20.72 41.87
CA ALA A 734 10.43 20.36 41.87
C ALA A 734 10.69 19.01 42.57
N ARG A 735 9.82 18.61 43.51
CA ARG A 735 9.85 17.31 44.20
C ARG A 735 9.13 16.20 43.42
N GLY A 736 8.45 16.53 42.32
CA GLY A 736 7.68 15.56 41.52
C GLY A 736 6.35 15.18 42.15
N ILE A 737 5.73 16.05 42.95
CA ILE A 737 4.37 15.81 43.45
C ILE A 737 3.38 16.05 42.29
N PRO A 738 2.37 15.17 42.09
CA PRO A 738 1.34 15.35 41.07
C PRO A 738 0.60 16.68 41.16
N HIS A 739 0.24 17.29 40.03
CA HIS A 739 -0.43 18.60 40.00
C HIS A 739 -1.79 18.57 40.74
N ASP A 740 -2.56 17.50 40.58
CA ASP A 740 -3.86 17.33 41.24
C ASP A 740 -3.73 17.31 42.78
N ASP A 741 -2.66 16.71 43.31
CA ASP A 741 -2.37 16.67 44.74
C ASP A 741 -1.89 18.04 45.27
N ILE A 742 -1.15 18.80 44.44
CA ILE A 742 -0.73 20.16 44.78
C ILE A 742 -1.96 21.07 44.87
N GLU A 743 -2.85 21.00 43.88
CA GLU A 743 -4.08 21.78 43.86
C GLU A 743 -4.98 21.44 45.04
N ALA A 744 -5.23 20.15 45.31
CA ALA A 744 -6.01 19.71 46.47
C ALA A 744 -5.41 20.20 47.80
N ALA A 745 -4.08 20.18 47.93
CA ALA A 745 -3.40 20.69 49.12
C ALA A 745 -3.50 22.22 49.26
N ILE A 746 -3.39 22.95 48.16
CA ILE A 746 -3.58 24.40 48.14
C ILE A 746 -5.03 24.75 48.49
N GLU A 747 -6.02 24.08 47.90
CA GLU A 747 -7.44 24.27 48.19
C GLU A 747 -7.75 24.01 49.68
N ALA A 748 -7.26 22.89 50.23
CA ALA A 748 -7.40 22.56 51.64
C ALA A 748 -6.75 23.61 52.55
N ALA A 749 -5.56 24.10 52.20
CA ALA A 749 -4.80 25.07 53.00
C ALA A 749 -5.28 26.52 52.84
N SER A 750 -5.99 26.86 51.75
CA SER A 750 -6.43 28.24 51.48
C SER A 750 -7.60 28.68 52.36
N ARG A 751 -8.17 27.79 53.17
CA ARG A 751 -9.23 28.11 54.15
C ARG A 751 -8.77 29.11 55.22
N ARG A 752 -7.48 29.16 55.55
CA ARG A 752 -6.91 30.10 56.54
C ARG A 752 -5.55 30.59 56.06
N LEU A 753 -5.28 31.88 56.21
CA LEU A 753 -3.97 32.46 55.86
C LEU A 753 -2.80 31.75 56.59
N ALA A 754 -3.03 31.29 57.83
CA ALA A 754 -2.02 30.55 58.60
C ALA A 754 -1.63 29.21 57.98
N THR A 755 -2.60 28.46 57.43
CA THR A 755 -2.34 27.14 56.85
C THR A 755 -1.65 27.24 55.49
N ILE A 756 -2.03 28.20 54.65
CA ILE A 756 -1.36 28.38 53.34
C ILE A 756 0.05 28.97 53.48
N VAL A 757 0.28 29.88 54.43
CA VAL A 757 1.63 30.39 54.73
C VAL A 757 2.50 29.29 55.36
N ALA A 758 1.94 28.43 56.22
CA ALA A 758 2.65 27.26 56.76
C ALA A 758 3.03 26.28 55.64
N LEU A 759 2.09 25.99 54.73
CA LEU A 759 2.35 25.16 53.55
C LEU A 759 3.48 25.75 52.69
N ALA A 760 3.51 27.07 52.47
CA ALA A 760 4.58 27.71 51.71
C ALA A 760 5.95 27.70 52.41
N LEU A 761 5.98 27.92 53.74
CA LEU A 761 7.23 28.02 54.50
C LEU A 761 7.83 26.68 54.90
N PHE A 762 6.99 25.68 55.19
CA PHE A 762 7.39 24.41 55.78
C PHE A 762 7.06 23.20 54.91
N ASP A 763 6.31 23.39 53.82
CA ASP A 763 5.67 22.30 53.05
C ASP A 763 4.69 21.45 53.87
N ASP A 764 4.14 22.02 54.95
CA ASP A 764 3.26 21.38 55.92
C ASP A 764 2.23 22.39 56.46
N ALA A 765 0.95 22.16 56.16
CA ALA A 765 -0.14 23.05 56.53
C ALA A 765 -0.49 22.98 58.03
N ASP A 766 -0.14 21.90 58.73
CA ASP A 766 -0.46 21.70 60.15
C ASP A 766 0.43 22.56 61.06
N ARG A 767 1.51 23.12 60.51
CA ARG A 767 2.47 23.98 61.21
C ARG A 767 2.07 25.45 61.25
N GLY A 768 0.77 25.75 61.16
CA GLY A 768 0.22 27.11 61.25
C GLY A 768 0.64 27.86 62.53
N GLY A 769 0.81 27.17 63.65
CA GLY A 769 1.26 27.74 64.93
C GLY A 769 2.72 28.24 64.90
N ASP A 770 3.56 27.70 64.01
CA ASP A 770 4.99 28.02 63.94
C ASP A 770 5.28 29.25 63.05
N VAL A 771 4.30 29.70 62.25
CA VAL A 771 4.48 30.73 61.22
C VAL A 771 5.01 32.04 61.80
N LEU A 772 4.40 32.54 62.89
CA LEU A 772 4.82 33.80 63.54
C LEU A 772 6.27 33.75 64.02
N GLY A 773 6.65 32.65 64.67
CA GLY A 773 8.02 32.45 65.16
C GLY A 773 9.04 32.32 64.02
N GLN A 774 8.64 31.77 62.88
CA GLN A 774 9.49 31.66 61.71
C GLN A 774 9.67 32.99 60.98
N LEU A 775 8.58 33.74 60.76
CA LEU A 775 8.63 35.07 60.14
C LEU A 775 9.45 36.04 60.99
N SER A 776 9.26 36.02 62.32
CA SER A 776 10.03 36.84 63.26
C SER A 776 11.55 36.55 63.16
N ARG A 777 11.93 35.26 63.13
CA ARG A 777 13.33 34.84 63.04
C ARG A 777 13.99 35.17 61.70
N ARG A 778 13.29 35.00 60.58
CA ARG A 778 13.88 35.19 59.23
C ARG A 778 13.80 36.61 58.70
N HIS A 779 12.69 37.30 58.96
CA HIS A 779 12.34 38.55 58.28
C HIS A 779 11.99 39.70 59.24
N GLY A 780 12.09 39.46 60.55
CA GLY A 780 11.93 40.47 61.59
C GLY A 780 10.48 40.86 61.86
N ARG A 781 10.30 41.89 62.71
CA ARG A 781 9.00 42.34 63.21
C ARG A 781 8.08 42.86 62.09
N ARG A 782 8.64 43.54 61.08
CA ARG A 782 7.91 44.06 59.92
C ARG A 782 7.09 42.98 59.18
N ALA A 783 7.67 41.79 58.98
CA ALA A 783 6.98 40.67 58.36
C ALA A 783 5.87 40.08 59.24
N VAL A 784 6.08 40.09 60.56
CA VAL A 784 5.10 39.61 61.54
C VAL A 784 3.88 40.54 61.58
N ASP A 785 4.12 41.84 61.65
CA ASP A 785 3.08 42.86 61.69
C ASP A 785 2.24 42.82 60.38
N ALA A 786 2.90 42.70 59.22
CA ALA A 786 2.23 42.50 57.92
C ALA A 786 1.32 41.26 57.88
N TYR A 787 1.84 40.12 58.35
CA TYR A 787 1.11 38.86 58.38
C TYR A 787 -0.09 38.92 59.33
N GLN A 788 0.09 39.49 60.53
CA GLN A 788 -1.00 39.66 61.51
C GLN A 788 -2.07 40.61 60.97
N ALA A 789 -1.67 41.73 60.37
CA ALA A 789 -2.59 42.68 59.77
C ALA A 789 -3.40 42.08 58.61
N CYS A 790 -2.79 41.25 57.75
CA CYS A 790 -3.54 40.55 56.69
C CYS A 790 -4.44 39.42 57.24
N ARG A 791 -4.09 38.83 58.40
CA ARG A 791 -4.88 37.79 59.06
C ARG A 791 -6.10 38.35 59.79
N GLU A 792 -5.96 39.51 60.42
CA GLU A 792 -6.96 40.10 61.32
C GLU A 792 -7.70 41.30 60.70
N GLY A 793 -7.10 41.98 59.72
CA GLY A 793 -7.61 43.21 59.11
C GLY A 793 -8.94 43.07 58.37
N VAL A 794 -9.30 41.86 57.93
CA VAL A 794 -10.60 41.55 57.32
C VAL A 794 -11.77 41.71 58.31
N HIS A 795 -11.48 41.72 59.62
CA HIS A 795 -12.46 41.90 60.69
C HIS A 795 -12.54 43.34 61.24
N GLY A 796 -12.04 44.34 60.49
CA GLY A 796 -12.23 45.77 60.78
C GLY A 796 -11.24 46.40 61.78
N ALA A 797 -10.16 45.69 62.14
CA ALA A 797 -9.23 46.13 63.19
C ALA A 797 -8.11 47.07 62.72
N TYR A 798 -7.94 47.28 61.40
CA TYR A 798 -6.79 48.00 60.84
C TYR A 798 -7.21 49.29 60.12
N LEU A 799 -7.37 50.38 60.88
CA LEU A 799 -7.69 51.72 60.37
C LEU A 799 -6.48 52.66 60.31
N ALA A 800 -5.32 52.23 60.83
CA ALA A 800 -4.11 53.04 60.95
C ALA A 800 -3.09 52.68 59.85
N ASP A 801 -2.65 53.70 59.11
CA ASP A 801 -1.66 53.67 58.01
C ASP A 801 -1.86 52.53 56.98
N LEU A 802 -2.92 52.65 56.17
CA LEU A 802 -3.19 51.73 55.06
C LEU A 802 -2.06 51.69 54.01
N PRO A 803 -1.43 52.81 53.60
CA PRO A 803 -0.26 52.75 52.73
C PRO A 803 0.92 51.98 53.35
N GLY A 804 1.15 52.12 54.67
CA GLY A 804 2.14 51.35 55.42
C GLY A 804 1.87 49.85 55.39
N LEU A 805 0.61 49.44 55.59
CA LEU A 805 0.19 48.03 55.47
C LEU A 805 0.52 47.46 54.08
N VAL A 806 0.24 48.20 53.00
CA VAL A 806 0.54 47.74 51.64
C VAL A 806 2.05 47.59 51.42
N ALA A 807 2.85 48.53 51.94
CA ALA A 807 4.31 48.45 51.86
C ALA A 807 4.88 47.25 52.64
N ASP A 808 4.29 46.92 53.78
CA ASP A 808 4.68 45.79 54.62
C ASP A 808 4.23 44.44 54.04
N ALA A 809 3.03 44.38 53.46
CA ALA A 809 2.55 43.23 52.69
C ALA A 809 3.41 42.97 51.46
N ARG A 810 3.85 44.03 50.75
CA ARG A 810 4.80 43.91 49.62
C ARG A 810 6.14 43.33 50.07
N PHE A 811 6.68 43.81 51.19
CA PHE A 811 7.91 43.26 51.78
C PHE A 811 7.77 41.77 52.13
N LEU A 812 6.66 41.38 52.76
CA LEU A 812 6.41 39.98 53.11
C LEU A 812 6.23 39.10 51.86
N ALA A 813 5.48 39.57 50.86
CA ALA A 813 5.30 38.83 49.61
C ALA A 813 6.63 38.61 48.86
N GLU A 814 7.52 39.60 48.85
CA GLU A 814 8.88 39.46 48.32
C GLU A 814 9.74 38.51 49.16
N ALA A 815 9.62 38.54 50.48
CA ALA A 815 10.34 37.66 51.38
C ALA A 815 9.92 36.18 51.26
N LEU A 816 8.69 35.92 50.81
CA LEU A 816 8.17 34.58 50.55
C LEU A 816 8.64 34.02 49.19
N ARG A 817 8.95 34.88 48.20
CA ARG A 817 9.47 34.47 46.89
C ARG A 817 10.85 33.82 47.01
#